data_AF-A0A135VDL9-F1
#
_entry.id   AF-A0A135VDL9-F1
#
_cell.length_a   1.000
_cell.length_b   1.000
_cell.length_c   1.000
_cell.angle_alpha   90.00
_cell.angle_beta   90.00
_cell.angle_gamma   90.00
#
_symmetry.space_group_name_H-M   'P 1'
#
loop_
_entity.id
_entity.type
_entity.pdbx_description
1 polymer ?
#
loop_
_entity_poly.entity_id
_entity_poly.type
_entity_poly.pdbx_seq_one_letter_code
_entity_poly.pdbx_strand_id
1 'polypeptide(L)'
;MSKPDRKADAPSTVEAIRMASASVIGTTTNLGYPLGSAVGAGSMMEENSDTVAMNITPLVFAIRDTLNDAEGLELLSLEWDLERRPGPGVLPEQLMVTGGISEGIGSHVVVLSWEKGVVDPFKIDNHMKSLSKKIADVESAVMNTGMSYETQGIPILRRFNDRLNRVIFVEMLDRRFQGSWDSLQVKPEHVDREAIVTMNFRDDFSHLPPGPKITDRTLLEFMLPREKDESLLQHFTHRVLTPTGLDLLAVRVPEVGRAILTELNMYAYSIEEYEIAGAVIELLTQFLGRREVSLNEATSIRQELKEFSELLTETVGAFGTIAEQHVGSGKTLSLDGHKSELLAQVDSQEGVFAGFRRSIVTALVEQMMKSFQREFYDVSELRAWRLRSATSYFILFAGRVAEYFAAEVNQYLLVTSARRAFLSALHDFQEEMKTQSSDSTDQLLFEKFYMELQSQMNAILDKESHEGLSHHRLDDLLKTINKEMVEAFGRIDMWDLIGFSDVAQIAKGAITEKYSGGPETEEINETGQALFDILEAFENLVVEIIPNVADTLLSKQLLRRIIDRMVSENTDLIKELAEFIDSGTQKSDEWKDEARAWVRAFSESIDQQTSTPERFLALLRFMHTKVDFGSTAQAIVDRLTSEANLRERAYEMIVEEWEDTCRRLEAENEPIRENNRKREELTAQAEAQYQEETAKYESDMEKYRQEAEAARMLPEEATPPVMTQPQRPKSLDVRFVEINNQYPHQEEKPLPLKPVPPPDMFHYIELRNLLTEKLQSMDEAEERMEAVFAERLQKMQSDASAASGDIILELGEELLEYLRNTRIRGLGRLIPRPTRAFLRNPKKPELIYLVTYEQTGNELSVTIGDNYLREGGGR
;
A
#
# COMPACT_ATOMS: atom_id res chain seq x y z
N MET A 1 -9.21 -71.23 -19.47
CA MET A 1 -8.61 -70.70 -18.23
C MET A 1 -7.41 -69.84 -18.62
N SER A 2 -7.66 -68.59 -18.99
CA SER A 2 -6.64 -67.57 -19.22
C SER A 2 -6.30 -66.90 -17.89
N LYS A 3 -5.01 -66.74 -17.60
CA LYS A 3 -4.55 -65.89 -16.49
C LYS A 3 -4.95 -64.44 -16.81
N PRO A 4 -5.46 -63.67 -15.85
CA PRO A 4 -5.63 -62.24 -16.04
C PRO A 4 -4.25 -61.58 -16.06
N ASP A 5 -4.02 -60.75 -17.08
CA ASP A 5 -2.93 -59.79 -17.12
C ASP A 5 -3.00 -58.92 -15.86
N ARG A 6 -2.06 -59.13 -14.94
CA ARG A 6 -1.78 -58.14 -13.89
C ARG A 6 -1.06 -56.98 -14.57
N LYS A 7 -1.82 -56.04 -15.14
CA LYS A 7 -1.38 -54.65 -15.19
C LYS A 7 -1.01 -54.29 -13.75
N ALA A 8 0.24 -53.87 -13.54
CA ALA A 8 0.60 -53.25 -12.27
C ALA A 8 -0.36 -52.08 -12.09
N ASP A 9 -1.17 -52.12 -11.04
CA ASP A 9 -2.06 -51.02 -10.70
C ASP A 9 -1.17 -49.78 -10.55
N ALA A 10 -1.26 -48.89 -11.54
CA ALA A 10 -0.89 -47.51 -11.35
C ALA A 10 -1.72 -47.01 -10.16
N PRO A 11 -1.17 -46.20 -9.24
CA PRO A 11 -1.97 -45.59 -8.19
C PRO A 11 -3.21 -44.99 -8.86
N SER A 12 -4.40 -45.26 -8.29
CA SER A 12 -5.64 -44.73 -8.88
C SER A 12 -5.45 -43.22 -9.09
N THR A 13 -5.91 -42.66 -10.21
CA THR A 13 -5.71 -41.24 -10.55
C THR A 13 -6.10 -40.33 -9.38
N VAL A 14 -7.08 -40.76 -8.57
CA VAL A 14 -7.55 -40.12 -7.34
C VAL A 14 -6.54 -40.20 -6.19
N GLU A 15 -5.87 -41.33 -5.94
CA GLU A 15 -4.80 -41.43 -4.92
C GLU A 15 -3.53 -40.68 -5.35
N ALA A 16 -3.19 -40.67 -6.64
CA ALA A 16 -2.07 -39.90 -7.18
C ALA A 16 -2.32 -38.38 -7.09
N ILE A 17 -3.54 -37.92 -7.40
CA ILE A 17 -3.98 -36.53 -7.20
C ILE A 17 -4.00 -36.17 -5.71
N ARG A 18 -4.40 -37.09 -4.82
CA ARG A 18 -4.40 -36.89 -3.35
C ARG A 18 -2.98 -36.77 -2.78
N MET A 19 -2.04 -37.59 -3.27
CA MET A 19 -0.61 -37.52 -2.91
C MET A 19 0.10 -36.25 -3.42
N ALA A 20 -0.48 -35.54 -4.38
CA ALA A 20 0.09 -34.31 -4.94
C ALA A 20 -0.29 -33.04 -4.14
N SER A 21 -1.01 -33.16 -3.02
CA SER A 21 -1.29 -32.01 -2.15
C SER A 21 0.04 -31.40 -1.69
N ALA A 22 0.21 -30.10 -1.87
CA ALA A 22 1.36 -29.39 -1.34
C ALA A 22 0.95 -28.74 -0.02
N SER A 23 1.70 -29.03 1.04
CA SER A 23 1.53 -28.41 2.36
C SER A 23 2.82 -27.69 2.75
N VAL A 24 2.74 -26.38 2.96
CA VAL A 24 3.81 -25.63 3.61
C VAL A 24 3.41 -25.42 5.06
N ILE A 25 4.23 -25.91 5.99
CA ILE A 25 4.01 -25.68 7.42
C ILE A 25 5.04 -24.67 7.89
N GLY A 26 4.55 -23.54 8.41
CA GLY A 26 5.35 -22.52 9.06
C GLY A 26 4.97 -22.40 10.53
N THR A 27 5.94 -22.24 11.41
CA THR A 27 5.76 -22.04 12.85
C THR A 27 6.65 -20.92 13.35
N THR A 28 6.16 -20.07 14.26
CA THR A 28 7.01 -19.12 14.99
C THR A 28 7.46 -19.69 16.31
N THR A 29 8.70 -19.43 16.71
CA THR A 29 9.13 -19.60 18.11
C THR A 29 8.63 -18.44 18.98
N ASN A 30 8.67 -18.58 20.31
CA ASN A 30 8.34 -17.49 21.25
C ASN A 30 9.26 -16.28 21.12
N LEU A 31 10.48 -16.48 20.65
CA LEU A 31 11.42 -15.40 20.34
C LEU A 31 11.26 -14.81 18.92
N GLY A 32 10.19 -15.17 18.19
CA GLY A 32 9.86 -14.60 16.89
C GLY A 32 10.65 -15.19 15.71
N TYR A 33 11.51 -16.20 15.93
CA TYR A 33 12.21 -16.86 14.83
C TYR A 33 11.24 -17.74 14.03
N PRO A 34 11.17 -17.58 12.69
CA PRO A 34 10.40 -18.46 11.84
C PRO A 34 11.11 -19.81 11.70
N LEU A 35 10.34 -20.87 11.85
CA LEU A 35 10.67 -22.25 11.55
C LEU A 35 9.69 -22.70 10.48
N GLY A 36 10.11 -23.51 9.53
CA GLY A 36 9.17 -23.99 8.55
C GLY A 36 9.78 -25.04 7.66
N SER A 37 8.93 -25.87 7.10
CA SER A 37 9.29 -26.74 5.98
C SER A 37 8.12 -26.84 5.01
N ALA A 38 8.44 -26.96 3.74
CA ALA A 38 7.51 -27.28 2.68
C ALA A 38 7.60 -28.76 2.29
N VAL A 39 6.46 -29.40 2.08
CA VAL A 39 6.35 -30.75 1.51
C VAL A 39 5.32 -30.66 0.39
N GLY A 40 5.60 -31.13 -0.83
CA GLY A 40 4.64 -30.95 -1.91
C GLY A 40 5.07 -31.39 -3.30
N ALA A 41 4.22 -31.09 -4.29
CA ALA A 41 4.34 -31.57 -5.66
C ALA A 41 5.50 -30.90 -6.43
N GLY A 42 6.63 -31.60 -6.50
CA GLY A 42 7.77 -31.24 -7.34
C GLY A 42 9.09 -31.41 -6.59
N SER A 43 10.11 -31.95 -7.27
CA SER A 43 11.44 -32.16 -6.69
C SER A 43 12.08 -30.86 -6.19
N MET A 44 11.84 -29.73 -6.87
CA MET A 44 12.39 -28.43 -6.48
C MET A 44 11.81 -27.86 -5.18
N MET A 45 10.54 -28.16 -4.89
CA MET A 45 9.88 -27.71 -3.65
C MET A 45 10.44 -28.44 -2.43
N GLU A 46 10.75 -29.73 -2.56
CA GLU A 46 11.38 -30.52 -1.50
C GLU A 46 12.84 -30.10 -1.27
N GLU A 47 13.60 -29.83 -2.33
CA GLU A 47 14.99 -29.35 -2.23
C GLU A 47 15.09 -27.95 -1.59
N ASN A 48 14.08 -27.10 -1.78
CA ASN A 48 14.04 -25.72 -1.27
C ASN A 48 13.05 -25.54 -0.11
N SER A 49 12.75 -26.64 0.60
CA SER A 49 11.70 -26.72 1.62
C SER A 49 11.76 -25.61 2.67
N ASP A 50 12.96 -25.36 3.22
CA ASP A 50 13.19 -24.34 4.24
C ASP A 50 12.95 -22.94 3.68
N THR A 51 13.48 -22.64 2.48
CA THR A 51 13.38 -21.33 1.83
C THR A 51 11.92 -20.95 1.58
N VAL A 52 11.13 -21.87 1.01
CA VAL A 52 9.70 -21.66 0.74
C VAL A 52 8.96 -21.32 2.03
N ALA A 53 9.20 -22.10 3.09
CA ALA A 53 8.50 -21.90 4.34
C ALA A 53 8.91 -20.59 5.04
N MET A 54 10.18 -20.20 4.95
CA MET A 54 10.69 -18.94 5.49
C MET A 54 10.14 -17.71 4.76
N ASN A 55 9.81 -17.81 3.47
CA ASN A 55 9.21 -16.71 2.71
C ASN A 55 7.70 -16.59 2.93
N ILE A 56 6.98 -17.72 3.05
CA ILE A 56 5.52 -17.72 3.27
C ILE A 56 5.16 -17.30 4.70
N THR A 57 5.98 -17.67 5.68
CA THR A 57 5.71 -17.43 7.10
C THR A 57 5.44 -15.95 7.44
N PRO A 58 6.27 -14.98 7.01
CA PRO A 58 6.01 -13.55 7.20
C PRO A 58 4.69 -13.07 6.60
N LEU A 59 4.28 -13.60 5.44
CA LEU A 59 3.03 -13.20 4.78
C LEU A 59 1.82 -13.56 5.64
N VAL A 60 1.83 -14.74 6.27
CA VAL A 60 0.75 -15.19 7.16
C VAL A 60 0.77 -14.44 8.48
N PHE A 61 1.96 -14.18 9.05
CA PHE A 61 2.08 -13.45 10.32
C PHE A 61 1.71 -11.99 10.21
N ALA A 62 1.99 -11.35 9.07
CA ALA A 62 1.51 -9.99 8.82
C ALA A 62 -0.01 -9.88 8.97
N ILE A 63 -0.78 -10.91 8.58
CA ILE A 63 -2.23 -10.92 8.77
C ILE A 63 -2.61 -11.29 10.20
N ARG A 64 -2.04 -12.38 10.73
CA ARG A 64 -2.35 -12.87 12.07
C ARG A 64 -2.09 -11.81 13.14
N ASP A 65 -0.91 -11.19 13.11
CA ASP A 65 -0.45 -10.27 14.14
C ASP A 65 -1.23 -8.96 14.06
N THR A 66 -1.47 -8.45 12.84
CA THR A 66 -2.32 -7.25 12.65
C THR A 66 -3.77 -7.50 13.12
N LEU A 67 -4.37 -8.66 12.85
CA LEU A 67 -5.71 -9.02 13.36
C LEU A 67 -5.73 -9.10 14.89
N ASN A 68 -4.70 -9.69 15.49
CA ASN A 68 -4.62 -9.83 16.93
C ASN A 68 -4.40 -8.47 17.61
N ASP A 69 -3.59 -7.59 17.04
CA ASP A 69 -3.27 -6.29 17.62
C ASP A 69 -4.41 -5.29 17.43
N ALA A 70 -5.04 -5.24 16.25
CA ALA A 70 -6.15 -4.33 15.97
C ALA A 70 -7.47 -4.79 16.60
N GLU A 71 -7.77 -6.09 16.52
CA GLU A 71 -9.09 -6.64 16.84
C GLU A 71 -9.09 -7.66 17.99
N GLY A 72 -7.93 -8.09 18.49
CA GLY A 72 -7.84 -9.15 19.49
C GLY A 72 -8.41 -10.49 18.99
N LEU A 73 -8.38 -10.72 17.67
CA LEU A 73 -8.92 -11.91 17.03
C LEU A 73 -7.79 -12.81 16.53
N GLU A 74 -7.98 -14.12 16.69
CA GLU A 74 -7.09 -15.14 16.17
C GLU A 74 -7.55 -15.60 14.78
N LEU A 75 -6.61 -15.71 13.84
CA LEU A 75 -6.87 -16.28 12.53
C LEU A 75 -7.07 -17.80 12.62
N LEU A 76 -8.28 -18.29 12.33
CA LEU A 76 -8.53 -19.73 12.19
C LEU A 76 -8.15 -20.20 10.79
N SER A 77 -8.80 -19.64 9.77
CA SER A 77 -8.50 -19.98 8.38
C SER A 77 -8.82 -18.86 7.40
N LEU A 78 -8.09 -18.87 6.28
CA LEU A 78 -8.34 -18.10 5.07
C LEU A 78 -8.45 -19.07 3.90
N GLU A 79 -9.44 -18.87 3.03
CA GLU A 79 -9.72 -19.74 1.91
C GLU A 79 -9.78 -18.94 0.61
N TRP A 80 -9.06 -19.42 -0.40
CA TRP A 80 -9.15 -18.95 -1.78
C TRP A 80 -9.50 -20.11 -2.70
N ASP A 81 -10.53 -19.91 -3.51
CA ASP A 81 -10.79 -20.76 -4.66
C ASP A 81 -9.77 -20.44 -5.74
N LEU A 82 -9.17 -21.47 -6.33
CA LEU A 82 -8.21 -21.29 -7.41
C LEU A 82 -8.96 -21.40 -8.72
N GLU A 83 -9.27 -20.24 -9.31
CA GLU A 83 -9.87 -20.19 -10.63
C GLU A 83 -8.88 -20.72 -11.67
N ARG A 84 -9.32 -21.71 -12.45
CA ARG A 84 -8.50 -22.40 -13.44
C ARG A 84 -8.78 -21.87 -14.83
N ARG A 85 -7.72 -21.61 -15.60
CA ARG A 85 -7.82 -21.55 -17.06
C ARG A 85 -7.70 -22.96 -17.67
N PRO A 86 -8.36 -23.24 -18.81
CA PRO A 86 -8.23 -24.52 -19.50
C PRO A 86 -6.77 -24.80 -19.86
N GLY A 87 -6.26 -25.98 -19.51
CA GLY A 87 -4.89 -26.36 -19.82
C GLY A 87 -4.66 -27.87 -19.69
N PRO A 88 -3.56 -28.38 -20.27
CA PRO A 88 -3.19 -29.78 -20.14
C PRO A 88 -2.63 -30.01 -18.72
N GLY A 89 -3.43 -30.63 -17.86
CA GLY A 89 -3.01 -31.01 -16.51
C GLY A 89 -4.14 -30.84 -15.50
N VAL A 90 -4.09 -31.63 -14.44
CA VAL A 90 -4.88 -31.35 -13.24
C VAL A 90 -4.15 -30.19 -12.56
N LEU A 91 -4.81 -29.06 -12.21
CA LEU A 91 -4.28 -27.97 -11.33
C LEU A 91 -5.05 -27.84 -10.00
N PRO A 92 -4.50 -27.30 -8.88
CA PRO A 92 -5.22 -27.24 -7.61
C PRO A 92 -6.52 -26.44 -7.73
N GLU A 93 -7.42 -26.66 -6.79
CA GLU A 93 -8.77 -26.09 -6.80
C GLU A 93 -8.99 -25.11 -5.65
N GLN A 94 -8.20 -25.22 -4.58
CA GLN A 94 -8.30 -24.37 -3.40
C GLN A 94 -6.92 -24.15 -2.76
N LEU A 95 -6.65 -22.92 -2.34
CA LEU A 95 -5.58 -22.55 -1.43
C LEU A 95 -6.21 -22.25 -0.07
N MET A 96 -5.66 -22.83 0.99
CA MET A 96 -6.14 -22.59 2.35
C MET A 96 -4.97 -22.32 3.27
N VAL A 97 -5.10 -21.31 4.12
CA VAL A 97 -4.21 -21.05 5.24
C VAL A 97 -4.98 -21.37 6.51
N THR A 98 -4.40 -22.11 7.44
CA THR A 98 -5.01 -22.41 8.75
C THR A 98 -3.98 -22.21 9.85
N GLY A 99 -4.35 -21.48 10.89
CA GLY A 99 -3.49 -21.14 12.02
C GLY A 99 -3.89 -21.83 13.31
N GLY A 100 -2.99 -21.80 14.30
CA GLY A 100 -3.29 -22.16 15.68
C GLY A 100 -2.23 -21.65 16.65
N ILE A 101 -2.65 -20.90 17.66
CA ILE A 101 -1.75 -20.35 18.69
C ILE A 101 -1.86 -21.16 19.99
N SER A 102 -0.72 -21.47 20.61
CA SER A 102 -0.65 -22.02 21.96
C SER A 102 0.62 -21.54 22.67
N GLU A 103 0.46 -21.07 23.91
CA GLU A 103 1.59 -20.70 24.81
C GLU A 103 2.56 -19.66 24.22
N GLY A 104 2.04 -18.71 23.42
CA GLY A 104 2.84 -17.65 22.76
C GLY A 104 3.39 -18.04 21.39
N ILE A 105 3.33 -19.33 21.03
CA ILE A 105 3.76 -19.84 19.73
C ILE A 105 2.57 -19.96 18.79
N GLY A 106 2.69 -19.37 17.60
CA GLY A 106 1.71 -19.56 16.53
C GLY A 106 2.26 -20.44 15.41
N SER A 107 1.53 -21.51 15.11
CA SER A 107 1.79 -22.37 13.94
C SER A 107 0.74 -22.09 12.87
N HIS A 108 1.12 -22.25 11.61
CA HIS A 108 0.21 -22.19 10.48
C HIS A 108 0.59 -23.24 9.44
N VAL A 109 -0.42 -23.67 8.69
CA VAL A 109 -0.24 -24.52 7.52
C VAL A 109 -0.92 -23.87 6.33
N VAL A 110 -0.22 -23.87 5.21
CA VAL A 110 -0.72 -23.49 3.89
C VAL A 110 -0.91 -24.78 3.10
N VAL A 111 -2.11 -24.97 2.56
CA VAL A 111 -2.54 -26.19 1.90
C VAL A 111 -3.02 -25.86 0.49
N LEU A 112 -2.45 -26.52 -0.51
CA LEU A 112 -3.01 -26.59 -1.86
C LEU A 112 -3.84 -27.87 -1.99
N SER A 113 -5.15 -27.71 -2.07
CA SER A 113 -6.09 -28.81 -2.25
C SER A 113 -6.48 -28.95 -3.72
N TRP A 114 -6.50 -30.21 -4.19
CA TRP A 114 -6.85 -30.58 -5.56
C TRP A 114 -8.36 -30.72 -5.81
N GLU A 115 -9.12 -30.78 -4.73
CA GLU A 115 -10.58 -30.85 -4.73
C GLU A 115 -11.10 -29.92 -3.63
N LYS A 116 -12.09 -29.07 -3.97
CA LYS A 116 -12.65 -28.10 -3.01
C LYS A 116 -13.31 -28.81 -1.81
N GLY A 117 -13.01 -28.33 -0.60
CA GLY A 117 -13.69 -28.79 0.62
C GLY A 117 -13.31 -30.20 1.08
N VAL A 118 -12.18 -30.74 0.62
CA VAL A 118 -11.58 -31.98 1.16
C VAL A 118 -10.91 -31.74 2.52
N VAL A 119 -10.47 -30.51 2.78
CA VAL A 119 -9.68 -30.14 3.96
C VAL A 119 -10.55 -29.39 4.96
N ASP A 120 -10.56 -29.84 6.21
CA ASP A 120 -11.32 -29.22 7.31
C ASP A 120 -10.43 -28.29 8.15
N PRO A 121 -10.63 -26.96 8.09
CA PRO A 121 -9.79 -26.00 8.80
C PRO A 121 -9.88 -26.13 10.32
N PHE A 122 -11.04 -26.51 10.89
CA PHE A 122 -11.21 -26.62 12.35
C PHE A 122 -10.48 -27.82 12.93
N LYS A 123 -10.43 -28.93 12.19
CA LYS A 123 -9.60 -30.07 12.58
C LYS A 123 -8.13 -29.69 12.54
N ILE A 124 -7.70 -29.01 11.48
CA ILE A 124 -6.32 -28.57 11.32
C ILE A 124 -5.91 -27.59 12.43
N ASP A 125 -6.73 -26.60 12.80
CA ASP A 125 -6.47 -25.68 13.94
C ASP A 125 -6.17 -26.47 15.23
N ASN A 126 -6.97 -27.49 15.55
CA ASN A 126 -6.74 -28.31 16.74
C ASN A 126 -5.39 -29.05 16.70
N HIS A 127 -5.01 -29.57 15.54
CA HIS A 127 -3.70 -30.19 15.35
C HIS A 127 -2.57 -29.14 15.43
N MET A 128 -2.75 -27.96 14.83
CA MET A 128 -1.78 -26.86 14.88
C MET A 128 -1.57 -26.35 16.30
N LYS A 129 -2.60 -26.26 17.14
CA LYS A 129 -2.43 -25.94 18.56
C LYS A 129 -1.62 -26.98 19.31
N SER A 130 -1.89 -28.27 19.07
CA SER A 130 -1.08 -29.34 19.66
C SER A 130 0.38 -29.27 19.20
N LEU A 131 0.62 -28.86 17.95
CA LEU A 131 1.94 -28.63 17.40
C LEU A 131 2.63 -27.45 18.09
N SER A 132 1.97 -26.29 18.13
CA SER A 132 2.45 -25.07 18.79
C SER A 132 2.86 -25.36 20.23
N LYS A 133 2.03 -26.10 20.98
CA LYS A 133 2.36 -26.52 22.34
C LYS A 133 3.61 -27.39 22.43
N LYS A 134 3.74 -28.40 21.55
CA LYS A 134 4.94 -29.27 21.54
C LYS A 134 6.21 -28.49 21.20
N ILE A 135 6.12 -27.52 20.29
CA ILE A 135 7.26 -26.65 19.97
C ILE A 135 7.59 -25.75 21.17
N ALA A 136 6.59 -25.23 21.89
CA ALA A 136 6.78 -24.43 23.10
C ALA A 136 7.45 -25.22 24.23
N ASP A 137 7.04 -26.48 24.42
CA ASP A 137 7.67 -27.40 25.37
C ASP A 137 9.15 -27.64 25.04
N VAL A 138 9.47 -27.85 23.75
CA VAL A 138 10.86 -28.07 23.29
C VAL A 138 11.69 -26.80 23.38
N GLU A 139 11.14 -25.63 22.99
CA GLU A 139 11.81 -24.33 23.11
C GLU A 139 12.13 -24.03 24.57
N SER A 140 11.18 -24.26 25.46
CA SER A 140 11.38 -24.14 26.91
C SER A 140 12.50 -25.05 27.41
N ALA A 141 12.56 -26.30 26.92
CA ALA A 141 13.63 -27.23 27.27
C ALA A 141 15.01 -26.76 26.76
N VAL A 142 15.07 -26.20 25.55
CA VAL A 142 16.29 -25.61 24.95
C VAL A 142 16.78 -24.42 25.78
N MET A 143 15.87 -23.52 26.17
CA MET A 143 16.20 -22.34 26.98
C MET A 143 16.71 -22.75 28.37
N ASN A 144 16.12 -23.79 28.97
CA ASN A 144 16.46 -24.27 30.31
C ASN A 144 17.75 -25.12 30.38
N THR A 145 18.30 -25.58 29.25
CA THR A 145 19.48 -26.44 29.21
C THR A 145 20.81 -25.67 29.13
N GLY A 146 20.77 -24.34 29.03
CA GLY A 146 21.97 -23.49 28.94
C GLY A 146 22.71 -23.61 27.60
N MET A 147 22.08 -24.20 26.58
CA MET A 147 22.58 -24.22 25.21
C MET A 147 22.44 -22.83 24.58
N SER A 148 23.33 -22.49 23.65
CA SER A 148 23.17 -21.26 22.87
C SER A 148 21.94 -21.39 21.96
N TYR A 149 20.97 -20.49 22.16
CA TYR A 149 19.69 -20.53 21.47
C TYR A 149 19.85 -20.51 19.94
N GLU A 150 20.64 -19.57 19.42
CA GLU A 150 20.81 -19.38 17.98
C GLU A 150 21.61 -20.51 17.32
N THR A 151 22.71 -20.94 17.97
CA THR A 151 23.64 -21.90 17.35
C THR A 151 23.25 -23.36 17.54
N GLN A 152 22.53 -23.69 18.63
CA GLN A 152 22.17 -25.07 18.98
C GLN A 152 20.67 -25.25 19.15
N GLY A 153 19.97 -24.25 19.68
CA GLY A 153 18.53 -24.30 19.91
C GLY A 153 17.70 -24.32 18.62
N ILE A 154 17.90 -23.33 17.74
CA ILE A 154 17.18 -23.23 16.46
C ILE A 154 17.35 -24.50 15.60
N PRO A 155 18.55 -25.08 15.42
CA PRO A 155 18.71 -26.34 14.68
C PRO A 155 17.92 -27.52 15.27
N ILE A 156 17.81 -27.62 16.59
CA ILE A 156 17.01 -28.66 17.25
C ILE A 156 15.52 -28.45 16.94
N LEU A 157 15.05 -27.21 17.08
CA LEU A 157 13.67 -26.84 16.80
C LEU A 157 13.30 -27.09 15.33
N ARG A 158 14.18 -26.77 14.38
CA ARG A 158 13.99 -27.07 12.95
C ARG A 158 13.82 -28.55 12.69
N ARG A 159 14.73 -29.40 13.17
CA ARG A 159 14.63 -30.86 13.00
C ARG A 159 13.34 -31.44 13.60
N PHE A 160 12.89 -30.87 14.72
CA PHE A 160 11.64 -31.26 15.34
C PHE A 160 10.43 -30.85 14.49
N ASN A 161 10.44 -29.61 13.99
CA ASN A 161 9.44 -29.09 13.07
C ASN A 161 9.33 -29.93 11.78
N ASP A 162 10.46 -30.29 11.14
CA ASP A 162 10.47 -31.10 9.92
C ASP A 162 9.86 -32.48 10.12
N ARG A 163 10.18 -33.11 11.25
CA ARG A 163 9.62 -34.41 11.59
C ARG A 163 8.12 -34.32 11.82
N LEU A 164 7.65 -33.26 12.49
CA LEU A 164 6.24 -33.03 12.72
C LEU A 164 5.50 -32.70 11.42
N ASN A 165 6.11 -31.92 10.53
CA ASN A 165 5.55 -31.58 9.24
C ASN A 165 5.31 -32.83 8.39
N ARG A 166 6.29 -33.74 8.32
CA ARG A 166 6.09 -35.04 7.65
C ARG A 166 4.96 -35.86 8.25
N VAL A 167 4.78 -35.81 9.57
CA VAL A 167 3.67 -36.52 10.24
C VAL A 167 2.34 -35.87 9.89
N ILE A 168 2.24 -34.54 9.98
CA ILE A 168 1.02 -33.79 9.62
C ILE A 168 0.67 -34.01 8.15
N PHE A 169 1.64 -33.95 7.24
CA PHE A 169 1.44 -34.25 5.83
C PHE A 169 0.84 -35.65 5.62
N VAL A 170 1.42 -36.68 6.25
CA VAL A 170 0.90 -38.05 6.19
C VAL A 170 -0.49 -38.17 6.82
N GLU A 171 -0.72 -37.47 7.93
CA GLU A 171 -2.02 -37.41 8.59
C GLU A 171 -3.07 -36.76 7.69
N MET A 172 -2.76 -35.65 7.02
CA MET A 172 -3.64 -34.98 6.04
C MET A 172 -3.97 -35.86 4.83
N LEU A 173 -3.09 -36.81 4.47
CA LEU A 173 -3.36 -37.83 3.45
C LEU A 173 -4.31 -38.95 3.94
N ASP A 174 -4.50 -39.12 5.26
CA ASP A 174 -5.42 -40.12 5.82
C ASP A 174 -6.88 -39.67 5.66
N ARG A 175 -7.78 -40.62 5.33
CA ARG A 175 -9.22 -40.41 5.16
C ARG A 175 -9.91 -39.82 6.40
N ARG A 176 -9.25 -39.79 7.57
CA ARG A 176 -9.79 -39.20 8.81
C ARG A 176 -9.83 -37.66 8.79
N PHE A 177 -8.97 -37.03 7.99
CA PHE A 177 -9.05 -35.59 7.70
C PHE A 177 -10.12 -35.28 6.64
N GLN A 178 -10.52 -36.30 5.86
CA GLN A 178 -11.56 -36.25 4.84
C GLN A 178 -12.92 -36.59 5.46
N GLY A 179 -13.51 -35.62 6.17
CA GLY A 179 -14.93 -35.65 6.51
C GLY A 179 -15.74 -35.02 5.39
N SER A 180 -16.89 -35.62 5.04
CA SER A 180 -17.89 -34.96 4.20
C SER A 180 -18.36 -33.68 4.90
N TRP A 181 -17.89 -32.49 4.50
CA TRP A 181 -18.58 -31.19 4.62
C TRP A 181 -19.41 -30.92 5.91
N ASP A 182 -19.04 -31.49 7.06
CA ASP A 182 -19.67 -31.25 8.36
C ASP A 182 -19.17 -29.93 8.99
N SER A 183 -18.22 -29.25 8.33
CA SER A 183 -17.46 -28.08 8.81
C SER A 183 -18.11 -26.72 8.53
N LEU A 184 -19.30 -26.65 7.93
CA LEU A 184 -20.16 -25.47 8.10
C LEU A 184 -20.81 -25.51 9.49
N GLN A 185 -20.00 -25.55 10.56
CA GLN A 185 -20.51 -25.27 11.91
C GLN A 185 -21.13 -23.86 11.92
N VAL A 186 -20.47 -22.92 11.24
CA VAL A 186 -20.91 -21.54 11.08
C VAL A 186 -21.13 -21.25 9.60
N LYS A 187 -22.41 -21.14 9.21
CA LYS A 187 -22.84 -20.73 7.87
C LYS A 187 -23.07 -19.22 7.83
N PRO A 188 -23.13 -18.59 6.64
CA PRO A 188 -23.60 -17.21 6.52
C PRO A 188 -24.96 -16.99 7.19
N GLU A 189 -25.81 -18.02 7.16
CA GLU A 189 -27.11 -18.05 7.83
C GLU A 189 -27.05 -18.38 9.33
N HIS A 190 -25.87 -18.54 9.93
CA HIS A 190 -25.65 -18.69 11.39
C HIS A 190 -25.03 -17.44 12.02
N VAL A 191 -24.75 -16.41 11.23
CA VAL A 191 -23.98 -15.23 11.60
C VAL A 191 -24.81 -13.99 11.34
N ASP A 192 -24.74 -13.00 12.23
CA ASP A 192 -25.40 -11.72 12.03
C ASP A 192 -24.47 -10.77 11.27
N ARG A 193 -24.96 -10.23 10.15
CA ARG A 193 -24.16 -9.34 9.31
C ARG A 193 -23.95 -8.01 10.04
N GLU A 194 -22.70 -7.62 10.22
CA GLU A 194 -22.31 -6.42 10.94
C GLU A 194 -21.83 -5.32 10.00
N ALA A 195 -21.02 -5.69 9.02
CA ALA A 195 -20.45 -4.77 8.04
C ALA A 195 -20.47 -5.39 6.65
N ILE A 196 -20.73 -4.57 5.65
CA ILE A 196 -20.53 -4.88 4.24
C ILE A 196 -19.58 -3.82 3.68
N VAL A 197 -18.48 -4.29 3.10
CA VAL A 197 -17.50 -3.44 2.42
C VAL A 197 -17.52 -3.83 0.95
N THR A 198 -17.81 -2.88 0.07
CA THR A 198 -17.72 -3.10 -1.38
C THR A 198 -16.49 -2.37 -1.91
N MET A 199 -15.66 -3.13 -2.62
CA MET A 199 -14.42 -2.67 -3.20
C MET A 199 -14.46 -2.81 -4.72
N ASN A 200 -13.90 -1.86 -5.44
CA ASN A 200 -13.51 -2.07 -6.83
C ASN A 200 -12.21 -2.87 -6.86
N PHE A 201 -12.14 -3.85 -7.75
CA PHE A 201 -10.91 -4.59 -7.94
C PHE A 201 -10.67 -4.87 -9.43
N ARG A 202 -9.40 -5.11 -9.76
CA ARG A 202 -8.97 -5.57 -11.07
C ARG A 202 -8.09 -6.80 -10.94
N ASP A 203 -8.09 -7.65 -11.95
CA ASP A 203 -7.12 -8.74 -12.04
C ASP A 203 -5.78 -8.17 -12.45
N ASP A 204 -4.80 -8.31 -11.57
CA ASP A 204 -3.44 -7.84 -11.79
C ASP A 204 -2.57 -9.00 -12.28
N PHE A 205 -2.13 -8.86 -13.53
CA PHE A 205 -1.30 -9.81 -14.27
C PHE A 205 0.18 -9.40 -14.31
N SER A 206 0.58 -8.32 -13.62
CA SER A 206 1.99 -7.90 -13.53
C SER A 206 2.90 -8.94 -12.89
N HIS A 207 2.32 -9.90 -12.17
CA HIS A 207 3.00 -11.04 -11.56
C HIS A 207 2.30 -12.33 -11.94
N LEU A 208 3.08 -13.42 -12.04
CA LEU A 208 2.57 -14.78 -12.22
C LEU A 208 2.78 -15.59 -10.94
N PRO A 209 1.72 -16.21 -10.37
CA PRO A 209 0.33 -16.19 -10.82
C PRO A 209 -0.36 -14.82 -10.67
N PRO A 210 -1.36 -14.51 -11.51
CA PRO A 210 -2.15 -13.29 -11.38
C PRO A 210 -3.06 -13.36 -10.15
N GLY A 211 -3.60 -12.21 -9.72
CA GLY A 211 -4.52 -12.16 -8.58
C GLY A 211 -5.28 -10.85 -8.49
N PRO A 212 -6.27 -10.75 -7.59
CA PRO A 212 -7.01 -9.51 -7.40
C PRO A 212 -6.08 -8.43 -6.85
N LYS A 213 -6.22 -7.20 -7.37
CA LYS A 213 -5.68 -5.97 -6.80
C LYS A 213 -6.85 -5.04 -6.49
N ILE A 214 -6.97 -4.62 -5.25
CA ILE A 214 -8.02 -3.67 -4.85
C ILE A 214 -7.60 -2.27 -5.31
N THR A 215 -8.53 -1.52 -5.90
CA THR A 215 -8.28 -0.11 -6.22
C THR A 215 -8.89 0.75 -5.12
N ASP A 216 -10.22 0.73 -5.00
CA ASP A 216 -10.94 1.72 -4.19
C ASP A 216 -12.09 1.12 -3.43
N ARG A 217 -12.43 1.75 -2.30
CA ARG A 217 -13.64 1.44 -1.55
C ARG A 217 -14.82 2.23 -2.08
N THR A 218 -15.82 1.53 -2.62
CA THR A 218 -17.05 2.16 -3.12
C THR A 218 -18.10 2.32 -2.04
N LEU A 219 -18.18 1.37 -1.10
CA LEU A 219 -19.18 1.38 -0.05
C LEU A 219 -18.65 0.76 1.24
N LEU A 220 -18.99 1.40 2.36
CA LEU A 220 -18.87 0.83 3.70
C LEU A 220 -20.20 1.00 4.43
N GLU A 221 -20.90 -0.11 4.65
CA GLU A 221 -22.18 -0.12 5.35
C GLU A 221 -22.08 -0.92 6.65
N PHE A 222 -22.41 -0.27 7.77
CA PHE A 222 -22.58 -0.94 9.06
C PHE A 222 -24.05 -1.13 9.40
N MET A 223 -24.38 -2.33 9.87
CA MET A 223 -25.75 -2.75 10.15
C MET A 223 -25.96 -3.06 11.64
N LEU A 224 -27.20 -2.87 12.09
CA LEU A 224 -27.68 -3.34 13.38
C LEU A 224 -28.60 -4.54 13.16
N PRO A 225 -28.29 -5.71 13.76
CA PRO A 225 -29.21 -6.84 13.82
C PRO A 225 -30.53 -6.46 14.48
N ARG A 226 -31.58 -7.25 14.21
CA ARG A 226 -32.90 -7.05 14.81
C ARG A 226 -32.94 -7.68 16.20
N GLU A 227 -32.40 -6.97 17.19
CA GLU A 227 -32.36 -7.39 18.59
C GLU A 227 -32.73 -6.23 19.53
N LYS A 228 -32.86 -6.52 20.83
CA LYS A 228 -33.09 -5.48 21.86
C LYS A 228 -31.85 -4.61 22.05
N ASP A 229 -32.05 -3.34 22.39
CA ASP A 229 -30.98 -2.35 22.59
C ASP A 229 -29.88 -2.80 23.57
N GLU A 230 -30.22 -3.46 24.67
CA GLU A 230 -29.25 -3.99 25.64
C GLU A 230 -28.33 -5.04 25.02
N SER A 231 -28.89 -5.98 24.25
CA SER A 231 -28.13 -7.02 23.54
C SER A 231 -27.26 -6.40 22.44
N LEU A 232 -27.79 -5.41 21.72
CA LEU A 232 -27.07 -4.69 20.68
C LEU A 232 -25.89 -3.90 21.23
N LEU A 233 -26.06 -3.25 22.39
CA LEU A 233 -24.98 -2.53 23.05
C LEU A 233 -23.84 -3.47 23.42
N GLN A 234 -24.15 -4.62 24.01
CA GLN A 234 -23.13 -5.62 24.34
C GLN A 234 -22.47 -6.20 23.08
N HIS A 235 -23.21 -6.37 21.99
CA HIS A 235 -22.70 -6.87 20.72
C HIS A 235 -21.58 -5.98 20.15
N PHE A 236 -21.61 -4.66 20.35
CA PHE A 236 -20.50 -3.78 19.95
C PHE A 236 -19.16 -4.14 20.60
N THR A 237 -19.12 -4.84 21.74
CA THR A 237 -17.85 -5.31 22.33
C THR A 237 -17.22 -6.49 21.59
N HIS A 238 -17.96 -7.06 20.64
CA HIS A 238 -17.59 -8.24 19.88
C HIS A 238 -17.37 -7.95 18.40
N ARG A 239 -18.01 -6.94 17.82
CA ARG A 239 -17.85 -6.56 16.40
C ARG A 239 -16.40 -6.29 15.95
N VAL A 240 -16.15 -6.42 14.66
CA VAL A 240 -14.94 -5.87 14.01
C VAL A 240 -15.18 -4.38 13.71
N LEU A 241 -14.29 -3.50 14.18
CA LEU A 241 -14.60 -2.07 14.32
C LEU A 241 -13.51 -1.16 13.78
N THR A 242 -12.24 -1.56 13.88
CA THR A 242 -11.10 -0.72 13.56
C THR A 242 -10.92 -0.56 12.05
N PRO A 243 -10.54 0.64 11.55
CA PRO A 243 -10.11 0.83 10.17
C PRO A 243 -9.05 -0.18 9.73
N THR A 244 -8.03 -0.41 10.57
CA THR A 244 -6.97 -1.38 10.28
C THR A 244 -7.52 -2.80 10.14
N GLY A 245 -8.45 -3.22 11.01
CA GLY A 245 -9.09 -4.54 10.91
C GLY A 245 -9.93 -4.72 9.64
N LEU A 246 -10.68 -3.69 9.23
CA LEU A 246 -11.48 -3.75 8.01
C LEU A 246 -10.63 -3.71 6.73
N ASP A 247 -9.62 -2.84 6.69
CA ASP A 247 -8.66 -2.77 5.57
C ASP A 247 -7.93 -4.11 5.39
N LEU A 248 -7.47 -4.70 6.49
CA LEU A 248 -6.81 -6.00 6.46
C LEU A 248 -7.70 -7.10 5.84
N LEU A 249 -8.98 -7.14 6.24
CA LEU A 249 -9.94 -8.13 5.73
C LEU A 249 -10.40 -7.84 4.30
N ALA A 250 -10.54 -6.58 3.92
CA ALA A 250 -11.12 -6.19 2.63
C ALA A 250 -10.08 -5.96 1.52
N VAL A 251 -8.82 -5.67 1.87
CA VAL A 251 -7.73 -5.38 0.93
C VAL A 251 -6.64 -6.44 1.02
N ARG A 252 -5.98 -6.55 2.17
CA ARG A 252 -4.78 -7.40 2.30
C ARG A 252 -5.06 -8.89 2.19
N VAL A 253 -6.17 -9.39 2.75
CA VAL A 253 -6.54 -10.81 2.64
C VAL A 253 -6.78 -11.21 1.18
N PRO A 254 -7.59 -10.48 0.37
CA PRO A 254 -7.68 -10.75 -1.06
C PRO A 254 -6.33 -10.85 -1.78
N GLU A 255 -5.39 -9.94 -1.48
CA GLU A 255 -4.12 -9.83 -2.19
C GLU A 255 -3.05 -10.85 -1.74
N VAL A 256 -3.03 -11.25 -0.46
CA VAL A 256 -1.98 -12.15 0.07
C VAL A 256 -2.02 -13.53 -0.60
N GLY A 257 -3.21 -13.98 -1.04
CA GLY A 257 -3.38 -15.27 -1.71
C GLY A 257 -2.49 -15.39 -2.94
N ARG A 258 -2.32 -14.27 -3.68
CA ARG A 258 -1.39 -14.17 -4.80
C ARG A 258 0.05 -14.33 -4.33
N ALA A 259 0.48 -13.56 -3.33
CA ALA A 259 1.85 -13.60 -2.82
C ALA A 259 2.26 -15.00 -2.35
N ILE A 260 1.38 -15.69 -1.60
CA ILE A 260 1.61 -17.07 -1.16
C ILE A 260 1.74 -18.00 -2.38
N LEU A 261 0.85 -17.87 -3.37
CA LEU A 261 0.87 -18.72 -4.54
C LEU A 261 2.09 -18.45 -5.44
N THR A 262 2.57 -17.20 -5.51
CA THR A 262 3.82 -16.83 -6.20
C THR A 262 5.02 -17.55 -5.60
N GLU A 263 5.17 -17.53 -4.26
CA GLU A 263 6.24 -18.24 -3.56
C GLU A 263 6.17 -19.75 -3.82
N LEU A 264 4.97 -20.34 -3.76
CA LEU A 264 4.79 -21.76 -4.10
C LEU A 264 5.16 -22.04 -5.56
N ASN A 265 4.68 -21.23 -6.49
CA ASN A 265 4.89 -21.40 -7.93
C ASN A 265 6.37 -21.32 -8.33
N MET A 266 7.16 -20.53 -7.60
CA MET A 266 8.60 -20.39 -7.86
C MET A 266 9.33 -21.74 -7.82
N TYR A 267 8.87 -22.66 -6.95
CA TYR A 267 9.51 -23.96 -6.69
C TYR A 267 8.63 -25.18 -7.02
N ALA A 268 7.33 -25.01 -7.27
CA ALA A 268 6.40 -26.09 -7.59
C ALA A 268 6.52 -26.59 -9.05
N TYR A 269 7.70 -27.10 -9.40
CA TYR A 269 7.96 -27.73 -10.70
C TYR A 269 8.91 -28.92 -10.58
N SER A 270 8.90 -29.78 -11.60
CA SER A 270 9.82 -30.92 -11.72
C SER A 270 11.11 -30.47 -12.40
N ILE A 271 12.25 -30.79 -11.78
CA ILE A 271 13.56 -30.52 -12.37
C ILE A 271 13.78 -31.31 -13.68
N GLU A 272 13.16 -32.49 -13.81
CA GLU A 272 13.18 -33.29 -15.04
C GLU A 272 12.53 -32.55 -16.19
N GLU A 273 11.35 -31.95 -15.99
CA GLU A 273 10.66 -31.16 -17.03
C GLU A 273 11.54 -30.01 -17.51
N TYR A 274 12.17 -29.29 -16.58
CA TYR A 274 13.06 -28.17 -16.86
C TYR A 274 14.30 -28.60 -17.66
N GLU A 275 14.97 -29.68 -17.24
CA GLU A 275 16.17 -30.15 -17.94
C GLU A 275 15.86 -30.75 -19.32
N ILE A 276 14.72 -31.44 -19.47
CA ILE A 276 14.27 -31.94 -20.77
C ILE A 276 13.99 -30.75 -21.68
N ALA A 277 13.27 -29.73 -21.22
CA ALA A 277 13.02 -28.51 -22.00
C ALA A 277 14.33 -27.84 -22.44
N GLY A 278 15.31 -27.69 -21.53
CA GLY A 278 16.63 -27.15 -21.86
C GLY A 278 17.36 -27.97 -22.93
N ALA A 279 17.35 -29.30 -22.82
CA ALA A 279 17.95 -30.18 -23.81
C ALA A 279 17.24 -30.09 -25.18
N VAL A 280 15.92 -30.00 -25.19
CA VAL A 280 15.12 -29.84 -26.42
C VAL A 280 15.40 -28.48 -27.07
N ILE A 281 15.59 -27.42 -26.29
CA ILE A 281 16.01 -26.11 -26.79
C ILE A 281 17.40 -26.17 -27.43
N GLU A 282 18.37 -26.81 -26.78
CA GLU A 282 19.71 -26.99 -27.36
C GLU A 282 19.62 -27.74 -28.70
N LEU A 283 18.82 -28.81 -28.76
CA LEU A 283 18.57 -29.54 -30.00
C LEU A 283 17.88 -28.68 -31.05
N LEU A 284 16.93 -27.83 -30.68
CA LEU A 284 16.30 -26.89 -31.61
C LEU A 284 17.35 -25.95 -32.21
N THR A 285 18.22 -25.35 -31.41
CA THR A 285 19.26 -24.45 -31.92
C THR A 285 20.25 -25.16 -32.85
N GLN A 286 20.55 -26.44 -32.57
CA GLN A 286 21.37 -27.27 -33.47
C GLN A 286 20.65 -27.60 -34.78
N PHE A 287 19.34 -27.89 -34.71
CA PHE A 287 18.51 -28.20 -35.87
C PHE A 287 18.38 -26.98 -36.80
N LEU A 288 18.15 -25.79 -36.23
CA LEU A 288 18.04 -24.54 -36.97
C LEU A 288 19.41 -24.01 -37.44
N GLY A 289 20.51 -24.43 -36.79
CA GLY A 289 21.86 -23.91 -37.05
C GLY A 289 22.08 -22.47 -36.56
N ARG A 290 21.17 -21.94 -35.75
CA ARG A 290 21.17 -20.57 -35.21
C ARG A 290 20.64 -20.56 -33.78
N ARG A 291 21.13 -19.60 -32.99
CA ARG A 291 20.68 -19.36 -31.60
C ARG A 291 19.77 -18.13 -31.47
N GLU A 292 19.79 -17.28 -32.49
CA GLU A 292 19.05 -16.04 -32.55
C GLU A 292 18.11 -16.05 -33.75
N VAL A 293 16.97 -15.39 -33.58
CA VAL A 293 15.90 -15.31 -34.57
C VAL A 293 15.47 -13.86 -34.72
N SER A 294 15.54 -13.32 -35.95
CA SER A 294 14.86 -12.07 -36.25
C SER A 294 13.37 -12.32 -36.45
N LEU A 295 12.52 -11.38 -36.00
CA LEU A 295 11.08 -11.46 -36.24
C LEU A 295 10.73 -11.60 -37.74
N ASN A 296 11.51 -11.00 -38.63
CA ASN A 296 11.32 -11.12 -40.09
C ASN A 296 11.42 -12.58 -40.58
N GLU A 297 12.11 -13.43 -39.82
CA GLU A 297 12.29 -14.87 -40.08
C GLU A 297 11.27 -15.74 -39.32
N ALA A 298 10.43 -15.15 -38.46
CA ALA A 298 9.49 -15.91 -37.62
C ALA A 298 8.50 -16.75 -38.45
N THR A 299 8.15 -16.32 -39.66
CA THR A 299 7.28 -17.09 -40.56
C THR A 299 7.97 -18.29 -41.19
N SER A 300 9.26 -18.20 -41.54
CA SER A 300 10.01 -19.35 -42.07
C SER A 300 10.32 -20.37 -40.96
N ILE A 301 10.60 -19.89 -39.75
CA ILE A 301 10.89 -20.73 -38.57
C ILE A 301 9.68 -21.55 -38.13
N ARG A 302 8.45 -21.07 -38.33
CA ARG A 302 7.24 -21.84 -37.99
C ARG A 302 7.17 -23.22 -38.66
N GLN A 303 7.58 -23.30 -39.93
CA GLN A 303 7.58 -24.56 -40.65
C GLN A 303 8.66 -25.50 -40.12
N GLU A 304 9.86 -24.97 -39.88
CA GLU A 304 10.99 -25.71 -39.28
C GLU A 304 10.66 -26.20 -37.86
N LEU A 305 9.99 -25.39 -37.05
CA LEU A 305 9.52 -25.75 -35.70
C LEU A 305 8.50 -26.89 -35.74
N LYS A 306 7.57 -26.86 -36.70
CA LYS A 306 6.58 -27.93 -36.86
C LYS A 306 7.27 -29.25 -37.19
N GLU A 307 8.21 -29.24 -38.13
CA GLU A 307 9.01 -30.41 -38.51
C GLU A 307 9.83 -30.95 -37.33
N PHE A 308 10.48 -30.05 -36.57
CA PHE A 308 11.20 -30.42 -35.35
C PHE A 308 10.29 -31.05 -34.29
N SER A 309 9.08 -30.50 -34.08
CA SER A 309 8.12 -30.99 -33.08
C SER A 309 7.55 -32.36 -33.42
N GLU A 310 7.25 -32.61 -34.70
CA GLU A 310 6.82 -33.92 -35.19
C GLU A 310 7.94 -34.94 -34.97
N LEU A 311 9.19 -34.57 -35.30
CA LEU A 311 10.37 -35.39 -35.07
C LEU A 311 10.57 -35.72 -33.58
N LEU A 312 10.43 -34.72 -32.70
CA LEU A 312 10.55 -34.86 -31.25
C LEU A 312 9.50 -35.81 -30.70
N THR A 313 8.22 -35.60 -31.05
CA THR A 313 7.09 -36.40 -30.56
C THR A 313 7.23 -37.87 -30.94
N GLU A 314 7.54 -38.15 -32.21
CA GLU A 314 7.76 -39.52 -32.68
C GLU A 314 8.95 -40.18 -31.99
N THR A 315 10.03 -39.42 -31.78
CA THR A 315 11.25 -39.93 -31.15
C THR A 315 11.05 -40.25 -29.67
N VAL A 316 10.36 -39.38 -28.92
CA VAL A 316 10.00 -39.61 -27.52
C VAL A 316 9.12 -40.86 -27.37
N GLY A 317 8.11 -41.01 -28.25
CA GLY A 317 7.24 -42.20 -28.23
C GLY A 317 8.00 -43.50 -28.51
N ALA A 318 8.87 -43.51 -29.51
CA ALA A 318 9.72 -44.66 -29.83
C ALA A 318 10.71 -44.98 -28.69
N PHE A 319 11.34 -43.96 -28.11
CA PHE A 319 12.26 -44.12 -26.99
C PHE A 319 11.57 -44.66 -25.74
N GLY A 320 10.35 -44.21 -25.43
CA GLY A 320 9.58 -44.72 -24.31
C GLY A 320 9.40 -46.23 -24.35
N THR A 321 9.18 -46.80 -25.55
CA THR A 321 9.08 -48.26 -25.75
C THR A 321 10.39 -48.98 -25.42
N ILE A 322 11.54 -48.42 -25.82
CA ILE A 322 12.86 -48.99 -25.51
C ILE A 322 13.13 -48.93 -24.01
N ALA A 323 12.87 -47.79 -23.38
CA ALA A 323 13.11 -47.58 -21.97
C ALA A 323 12.25 -48.54 -21.10
N GLU A 324 10.99 -48.77 -21.46
CA GLU A 324 10.13 -49.78 -20.82
C GLU A 324 10.67 -51.20 -20.99
N GLN A 325 11.15 -51.57 -22.18
CA GLN A 325 11.76 -52.88 -22.43
C GLN A 325 13.03 -53.08 -21.59
N HIS A 326 13.89 -52.07 -21.49
CA HIS A 326 15.10 -52.10 -20.67
C HIS A 326 14.78 -52.28 -19.19
N VAL A 327 13.84 -51.50 -18.65
CA VAL A 327 13.39 -51.66 -17.26
C VAL A 327 12.80 -53.05 -17.01
N GLY A 328 12.01 -53.57 -17.97
CA GLY A 328 11.45 -54.91 -17.94
C GLY A 328 12.48 -56.04 -18.00
N SER A 329 13.68 -55.78 -18.52
CA SER A 329 14.76 -56.78 -18.63
C SER A 329 15.33 -57.23 -17.28
N GLY A 330 15.22 -56.39 -16.24
CA GLY A 330 15.74 -56.69 -14.90
C GLY A 330 17.27 -56.79 -14.80
N LYS A 331 18.03 -56.42 -15.84
CA LYS A 331 19.51 -56.42 -15.85
C LYS A 331 20.08 -55.64 -14.66
N THR A 332 21.19 -56.12 -14.10
CA THR A 332 21.91 -55.45 -13.00
C THR A 332 23.16 -54.80 -13.59
N LEU A 333 23.25 -53.47 -13.57
CA LEU A 333 24.33 -52.70 -14.19
C LEU A 333 24.66 -51.46 -13.33
N SER A 334 25.82 -50.84 -13.55
CA SER A 334 26.07 -49.47 -13.09
C SER A 334 25.22 -48.47 -13.88
N LEU A 335 25.12 -47.21 -13.43
CA LEU A 335 24.45 -46.14 -14.18
C LEU A 335 25.02 -45.99 -15.60
N ASP A 336 26.35 -45.98 -15.74
CA ASP A 336 27.02 -45.95 -17.05
C ASP A 336 26.71 -47.20 -17.89
N GLY A 337 26.57 -48.36 -17.25
CA GLY A 337 26.15 -49.59 -17.91
C GLY A 337 24.72 -49.51 -18.42
N HIS A 338 23.80 -48.94 -17.64
CA HIS A 338 22.42 -48.70 -18.07
C HIS A 338 22.36 -47.68 -19.22
N LYS A 339 23.15 -46.60 -19.17
CA LYS A 339 23.31 -45.64 -20.28
C LYS A 339 23.73 -46.36 -21.56
N SER A 340 24.81 -47.14 -21.48
CA SER A 340 25.39 -47.84 -22.63
C SER A 340 24.42 -48.86 -23.23
N GLU A 341 23.69 -49.59 -22.39
CA GLU A 341 22.70 -50.58 -22.84
C GLU A 341 21.51 -49.93 -23.55
N LEU A 342 20.99 -48.82 -23.02
CA LEU A 342 19.91 -48.07 -23.67
C LEU A 342 20.35 -47.55 -25.04
N LEU A 343 21.55 -46.97 -25.13
CA LEU A 343 22.09 -46.49 -26.40
C LEU A 343 22.34 -47.64 -27.38
N ALA A 344 22.80 -48.80 -26.92
CA ALA A 344 22.96 -49.98 -27.77
C ALA A 344 21.61 -50.49 -28.32
N GLN A 345 20.54 -50.44 -27.54
CA GLN A 345 19.19 -50.79 -28.00
C GLN A 345 18.67 -49.78 -29.03
N VAL A 346 18.94 -48.49 -28.84
CA VAL A 346 18.64 -47.43 -29.82
C VAL A 346 19.40 -47.67 -31.12
N ASP A 347 20.70 -47.97 -31.04
CA ASP A 347 21.55 -48.25 -32.20
C ASP A 347 21.12 -49.52 -32.96
N SER A 348 20.51 -50.49 -32.27
CA SER A 348 19.97 -51.69 -32.93
C SER A 348 18.72 -51.42 -33.79
N GLN A 349 18.11 -50.23 -33.66
CA GLN A 349 16.93 -49.79 -34.40
C GLN A 349 17.26 -48.65 -35.38
N GLU A 350 18.30 -48.81 -36.20
CA GLU A 350 18.79 -47.78 -37.15
C GLU A 350 17.69 -47.17 -38.04
N GLY A 351 16.67 -47.96 -38.42
CA GLY A 351 15.55 -47.46 -39.24
C GLY A 351 14.62 -46.48 -38.53
N VAL A 352 14.57 -46.50 -37.19
CA VAL A 352 13.68 -45.65 -36.38
C VAL A 352 14.44 -44.43 -35.84
N PHE A 353 15.72 -44.59 -35.48
CA PHE A 353 16.54 -43.54 -34.87
C PHE A 353 17.67 -43.03 -35.79
N ALA A 354 17.44 -42.96 -37.09
CA ALA A 354 18.41 -42.39 -38.04
C ALA A 354 18.52 -40.86 -37.94
N GLY A 355 19.70 -40.33 -38.30
CA GLY A 355 19.94 -38.90 -38.44
C GLY A 355 19.72 -38.12 -37.15
N PHE A 356 18.94 -37.04 -37.22
CA PHE A 356 18.73 -36.14 -36.08
C PHE A 356 17.93 -36.79 -34.92
N ARG A 357 17.13 -37.82 -35.19
CA ARG A 357 16.44 -38.61 -34.14
C ARG A 357 17.43 -39.24 -33.16
N ARG A 358 18.61 -39.65 -33.64
CA ARG A 358 19.70 -40.18 -32.78
C ARG A 358 20.19 -39.14 -31.78
N SER A 359 20.37 -37.89 -32.23
CA SER A 359 20.80 -36.79 -31.38
C SER A 359 19.77 -36.51 -30.28
N ILE A 360 18.47 -36.48 -30.65
CA ILE A 360 17.37 -36.31 -29.70
C ILE A 360 17.40 -37.40 -28.62
N VAL A 361 17.43 -38.68 -29.01
CA VAL A 361 17.45 -39.77 -28.02
C VAL A 361 18.70 -39.76 -27.16
N THR A 362 19.86 -39.45 -27.74
CA THR A 362 21.11 -39.39 -26.97
C THR A 362 21.01 -38.34 -25.86
N ALA A 363 20.49 -37.14 -26.17
CA ALA A 363 20.26 -36.10 -25.18
C ALA A 363 19.23 -36.53 -24.11
N LEU A 364 18.12 -37.16 -24.51
CA LEU A 364 17.12 -37.67 -23.57
C LEU A 364 17.68 -38.74 -22.62
N VAL A 365 18.49 -39.67 -23.13
CA VAL A 365 19.17 -40.67 -22.31
C VAL A 365 20.11 -40.00 -21.31
N GLU A 366 20.82 -38.95 -21.71
CA GLU A 366 21.70 -38.21 -20.80
C GLU A 366 20.95 -37.51 -19.67
N GLN A 367 19.85 -36.81 -19.97
CA GLN A 367 19.04 -36.20 -18.91
C GLN A 367 18.38 -37.26 -18.02
N MET A 368 17.97 -38.40 -18.58
CA MET A 368 17.43 -39.52 -17.80
C MET A 368 18.47 -40.09 -16.83
N MET A 369 19.74 -40.20 -17.24
CA MET A 369 20.81 -40.65 -16.33
C MET A 369 21.06 -39.64 -15.20
N LYS A 370 20.97 -38.33 -15.47
CA LYS A 370 21.05 -37.30 -14.40
C LYS A 370 19.90 -37.43 -13.40
N SER A 371 18.68 -37.68 -13.87
CA SER A 371 17.54 -37.98 -12.99
C SER A 371 17.82 -39.21 -12.12
N PHE A 372 18.33 -40.31 -12.69
CA PHE A 372 18.68 -41.50 -11.92
C PHE A 372 19.80 -41.26 -10.90
N GLN A 373 20.80 -40.44 -11.25
CA GLN A 373 21.91 -40.12 -10.36
C GLN A 373 21.45 -39.32 -9.13
N ARG A 374 20.40 -38.49 -9.26
CA ARG A 374 19.79 -37.77 -8.14
C ARG A 374 19.04 -38.71 -7.19
N GLU A 375 18.25 -39.63 -7.73
CA GLU A 375 17.44 -40.55 -6.90
C GLU A 375 18.29 -41.64 -6.22
N PHE A 376 19.34 -42.12 -6.89
CA PHE A 376 20.15 -43.26 -6.43
C PHE A 376 21.61 -42.86 -6.15
N TYR A 377 21.80 -41.95 -5.19
CA TYR A 377 23.13 -41.53 -4.73
C TYR A 377 23.93 -42.71 -4.15
N ASP A 378 25.22 -42.81 -4.48
CA ASP A 378 26.17 -43.82 -3.97
C ASP A 378 25.86 -45.31 -4.25
N VAL A 379 25.01 -45.63 -5.25
CA VAL A 379 24.75 -47.03 -5.62
C VAL A 379 25.65 -47.49 -6.78
N SER A 380 26.52 -48.47 -6.53
CA SER A 380 27.47 -49.00 -7.53
C SER A 380 26.79 -49.81 -8.64
N GLU A 381 25.77 -50.59 -8.30
CA GLU A 381 24.99 -51.39 -9.25
C GLU A 381 23.49 -51.35 -8.91
N LEU A 382 22.68 -51.07 -9.92
CA LEU A 382 21.23 -51.00 -9.84
C LEU A 382 20.62 -52.08 -10.72
N ARG A 383 19.47 -52.61 -10.31
CA ARG A 383 18.66 -53.45 -11.19
C ARG A 383 17.76 -52.55 -12.01
N ALA A 384 17.64 -52.79 -13.31
CA ALA A 384 16.84 -51.99 -14.23
C ALA A 384 15.38 -51.85 -13.75
N TRP A 385 14.80 -52.88 -13.13
CA TRP A 385 13.43 -52.81 -12.59
C TRP A 385 13.27 -51.79 -11.44
N ARG A 386 14.34 -51.48 -10.68
CA ARG A 386 14.32 -50.44 -9.62
C ARG A 386 14.20 -49.04 -10.21
N LEU A 387 14.67 -48.86 -11.44
CA LEU A 387 14.58 -47.59 -12.19
C LEU A 387 13.19 -47.37 -12.79
N ARG A 388 12.24 -48.30 -12.62
CA ARG A 388 10.93 -48.25 -13.28
C ARG A 388 10.18 -46.96 -12.99
N SER A 389 10.12 -46.55 -11.73
CA SER A 389 9.40 -45.34 -11.33
C SER A 389 10.01 -44.10 -11.98
N ALA A 390 11.33 -43.92 -11.80
CA ALA A 390 12.12 -42.85 -12.39
C ALA A 390 11.99 -42.79 -13.92
N THR A 391 12.06 -43.94 -14.59
CA THR A 391 11.95 -44.06 -16.05
C THR A 391 10.56 -43.66 -16.52
N SER A 392 9.51 -44.19 -15.90
CA SER A 392 8.13 -43.84 -16.25
C SER A 392 7.84 -42.36 -16.00
N TYR A 393 8.35 -41.80 -14.90
CA TYR A 393 8.24 -40.37 -14.58
C TYR A 393 8.95 -39.52 -15.64
N PHE A 394 10.20 -39.84 -15.97
CA PHE A 394 10.98 -39.13 -17.00
C PHE A 394 10.30 -39.15 -18.38
N ILE A 395 9.83 -40.32 -18.84
CA ILE A 395 9.14 -40.45 -20.13
C ILE A 395 7.85 -39.62 -20.17
N LEU A 396 7.12 -39.56 -19.04
CA LEU A 396 5.91 -38.74 -18.94
C LEU A 396 6.22 -37.25 -19.14
N PHE A 397 7.27 -36.71 -18.53
CA PHE A 397 7.69 -35.32 -18.78
C PHE A 397 8.24 -35.11 -20.19
N ALA A 398 8.98 -36.08 -20.73
CA ALA A 398 9.45 -36.00 -22.11
C ALA A 398 8.29 -35.92 -23.10
N GLY A 399 7.23 -36.70 -22.88
CA GLY A 399 5.99 -36.65 -23.65
C GLY A 399 5.31 -35.29 -23.51
N ARG A 400 5.15 -34.79 -22.27
CA ARG A 400 4.55 -33.49 -22.00
C ARG A 400 5.30 -32.34 -22.68
N VAL A 401 6.64 -32.30 -22.57
CA VAL A 401 7.47 -31.30 -23.25
C VAL A 401 7.24 -31.38 -24.76
N ALA A 402 7.27 -32.57 -25.35
CA ALA A 402 7.04 -32.74 -26.79
C ALA A 402 5.67 -32.24 -27.25
N GLU A 403 4.63 -32.41 -26.42
CA GLU A 403 3.26 -31.97 -26.71
C GLU A 403 3.12 -30.44 -26.75
N TYR A 404 3.70 -29.70 -25.80
CA TYR A 404 3.52 -28.24 -25.73
C TYR A 404 4.59 -27.45 -26.49
N PHE A 405 5.77 -28.03 -26.78
CA PHE A 405 6.96 -27.28 -27.18
C PHE A 405 6.72 -26.34 -28.36
N ALA A 406 6.22 -26.83 -29.50
CA ALA A 406 6.06 -25.99 -30.70
C ALA A 406 5.05 -24.86 -30.53
N ALA A 407 3.95 -25.12 -29.83
CA ALA A 407 2.94 -24.09 -29.56
C ALA A 407 3.54 -22.95 -28.73
N GLU A 408 4.32 -23.31 -27.72
CA GLU A 408 4.94 -22.34 -26.81
C GLU A 408 6.10 -21.57 -27.42
N VAL A 409 6.96 -22.22 -28.22
CA VAL A 409 8.01 -21.49 -28.94
C VAL A 409 7.39 -20.47 -29.89
N ASN A 410 6.29 -20.82 -30.56
CA ASN A 410 5.58 -19.86 -31.41
C ASN A 410 4.97 -18.70 -30.61
N GLN A 411 4.44 -18.97 -29.43
CA GLN A 411 3.88 -17.94 -28.55
C GLN A 411 4.98 -17.04 -27.98
N TYR A 412 6.10 -17.62 -27.55
CA TYR A 412 7.31 -16.90 -27.14
C TYR A 412 7.77 -15.91 -28.22
N LEU A 413 7.92 -16.38 -29.46
CA LEU A 413 8.33 -15.52 -30.58
C LEU A 413 7.37 -14.35 -30.80
N LEU A 414 6.06 -14.53 -30.56
CA LEU A 414 5.07 -13.46 -30.73
C LEU A 414 5.05 -12.49 -29.54
N VAL A 415 4.91 -13.01 -28.32
CA VAL A 415 4.73 -12.22 -27.10
C VAL A 415 6.01 -11.45 -26.77
N THR A 416 7.18 -12.10 -26.85
CA THR A 416 8.46 -11.44 -26.54
C THR A 416 8.79 -10.37 -27.56
N SER A 417 8.47 -10.58 -28.85
CA SER A 417 8.59 -9.53 -29.85
C SER A 417 7.64 -8.37 -29.62
N ALA A 418 6.37 -8.63 -29.29
CA ALA A 418 5.43 -7.57 -28.94
C ALA A 418 5.92 -6.75 -27.74
N ARG A 419 6.40 -7.43 -26.69
CA ARG A 419 6.97 -6.79 -25.50
C ARG A 419 8.15 -5.88 -25.84
N ARG A 420 9.13 -6.38 -26.60
CA ARG A 420 10.31 -5.58 -27.00
C ARG A 420 9.92 -4.41 -27.89
N ALA A 421 8.96 -4.59 -28.79
CA ALA A 421 8.47 -3.52 -29.67
C ALA A 421 7.83 -2.37 -28.87
N PHE A 422 6.95 -2.70 -27.92
CA PHE A 422 6.32 -1.69 -27.07
C PHE A 422 7.31 -1.05 -26.09
N LEU A 423 8.22 -1.81 -25.48
CA LEU A 423 9.26 -1.24 -24.61
C LEU A 423 10.18 -0.28 -25.36
N SER A 424 10.55 -0.59 -26.61
CA SER A 424 11.30 0.34 -27.45
C SER A 424 10.51 1.63 -27.69
N ALA A 425 9.23 1.53 -28.08
CA ALA A 425 8.38 2.69 -28.33
C ALA A 425 8.16 3.55 -27.06
N LEU A 426 8.10 2.91 -25.89
CA LEU A 426 8.02 3.60 -24.60
C LEU A 426 9.33 4.26 -24.19
N HIS A 427 10.47 3.63 -24.46
CA HIS A 427 11.77 4.23 -24.18
C HIS A 427 12.00 5.47 -25.05
N ASP A 428 11.64 5.40 -26.33
CA ASP A 428 11.71 6.55 -27.24
C ASP A 428 10.84 7.70 -26.71
N PHE A 429 9.65 7.39 -26.19
CA PHE A 429 8.77 8.38 -25.57
C PHE A 429 9.38 9.03 -24.33
N GLN A 430 10.01 8.22 -23.46
CA GLN A 430 10.69 8.71 -22.27
C GLN A 430 11.83 9.67 -22.61
N GLU A 431 12.64 9.34 -23.61
CA GLU A 431 13.74 10.20 -24.04
C GLU A 431 13.23 11.50 -24.70
N GLU A 432 12.16 11.43 -25.49
CA GLU A 432 11.48 12.62 -26.02
C GLU A 432 11.01 13.56 -24.89
N MET A 433 10.38 13.02 -23.84
CA MET A 433 9.83 13.81 -22.73
C MET A 433 10.87 14.36 -21.76
N LYS A 434 11.97 13.63 -21.52
CA LYS A 434 13.13 14.14 -20.74
C LYS A 434 13.76 15.37 -21.38
N THR A 435 13.70 15.48 -22.71
CA THR A 435 14.23 16.66 -23.42
C THR A 435 13.28 17.86 -23.42
N GLN A 436 12.00 17.66 -23.06
CA GLN A 436 10.94 18.69 -23.11
C GLN A 436 10.48 19.18 -21.73
N SER A 437 10.50 18.32 -20.69
CA SER A 437 10.03 18.67 -19.34
C SER A 437 11.15 19.25 -18.46
N SER A 438 10.91 20.44 -17.90
CA SER A 438 11.85 21.11 -16.98
C SER A 438 11.28 21.35 -15.57
N ASP A 439 9.97 21.23 -15.38
CA ASP A 439 9.35 21.36 -14.06
C ASP A 439 9.33 20.02 -13.30
N SER A 440 9.63 20.09 -12.00
CA SER A 440 9.59 18.97 -11.05
C SER A 440 8.21 18.31 -10.95
N THR A 441 7.14 19.10 -11.06
CA THR A 441 5.75 18.63 -11.04
C THR A 441 5.46 17.74 -12.25
N ASP A 442 5.80 18.22 -13.45
CA ASP A 442 5.62 17.49 -14.71
C ASP A 442 6.45 16.20 -14.72
N GLN A 443 7.66 16.22 -14.17
CA GLN A 443 8.52 15.04 -14.08
C GLN A 443 7.93 13.96 -13.17
N LEU A 444 7.44 14.32 -11.97
CA LEU A 444 6.83 13.36 -11.06
C LEU A 444 5.57 12.73 -11.67
N LEU A 445 4.69 13.56 -12.22
CA LEU A 445 3.46 13.08 -12.89
C LEU A 445 3.80 12.18 -14.08
N PHE A 446 4.77 12.58 -14.91
CA PHE A 446 5.25 11.75 -16.00
C PHE A 446 5.79 10.40 -15.52
N GLU A 447 6.62 10.38 -14.47
CA GLU A 447 7.17 9.15 -13.91
C GLU A 447 6.07 8.22 -13.39
N LYS A 448 5.10 8.75 -12.63
CA LYS A 448 3.96 7.97 -12.11
C LYS A 448 3.13 7.38 -13.25
N PHE A 449 2.81 8.19 -14.26
CA PHE A 449 2.10 7.72 -15.44
C PHE A 449 2.87 6.69 -16.26
N TYR A 450 4.16 6.94 -16.47
CA TYR A 450 5.02 6.06 -17.23
C TYR A 450 5.12 4.69 -16.53
N MET A 451 5.32 4.69 -15.21
CA MET A 451 5.37 3.47 -14.41
C MET A 451 4.04 2.70 -14.42
N GLU A 452 2.91 3.38 -14.28
CA GLU A 452 1.60 2.72 -14.35
C GLU A 452 1.33 2.18 -15.76
N LEU A 453 1.63 2.94 -16.81
CA LEU A 453 1.46 2.49 -18.19
C LEU A 453 2.37 1.29 -18.52
N GLN A 454 3.63 1.31 -18.07
CA GLN A 454 4.54 0.18 -18.21
C GLN A 454 4.01 -1.05 -17.44
N SER A 455 3.45 -0.85 -16.24
CA SER A 455 2.80 -1.89 -15.44
C SER A 455 1.59 -2.49 -16.17
N GLN A 456 0.71 -1.65 -16.71
CA GLN A 456 -0.45 -2.10 -17.51
C GLN A 456 -0.03 -2.85 -18.77
N MET A 457 0.95 -2.34 -19.50
CA MET A 457 1.48 -2.99 -20.70
C MET A 457 2.01 -4.40 -20.37
N ASN A 458 2.81 -4.52 -19.31
CA ASN A 458 3.30 -5.83 -18.85
C ASN A 458 2.13 -6.73 -18.45
N ALA A 459 1.17 -6.23 -17.65
CA ALA A 459 0.01 -6.99 -17.24
C ALA A 459 -0.83 -7.49 -18.43
N ILE A 460 -1.07 -6.67 -19.46
CA ILE A 460 -1.79 -7.07 -20.67
C ILE A 460 -1.00 -8.13 -21.45
N LEU A 461 0.31 -7.95 -21.62
CA LEU A 461 1.17 -8.94 -22.30
C LEU A 461 1.22 -10.26 -21.54
N ASP A 462 1.31 -10.21 -20.21
CA ASP A 462 1.32 -11.37 -19.34
C ASP A 462 -0.05 -12.05 -19.31
N LYS A 463 -1.14 -11.28 -19.37
CA LYS A 463 -2.50 -11.79 -19.58
C LYS A 463 -2.62 -12.52 -20.92
N GLU A 464 -2.18 -11.93 -22.03
CA GLU A 464 -2.20 -12.60 -23.34
C GLU A 464 -1.30 -13.85 -23.37
N SER A 465 -0.15 -13.80 -22.70
CA SER A 465 0.72 -14.96 -22.52
C SER A 465 0.02 -16.07 -21.72
N HIS A 466 -0.64 -15.68 -20.64
CA HIS A 466 -1.37 -16.57 -19.74
C HIS A 466 -2.63 -17.18 -20.39
N GLU A 467 -3.40 -16.41 -21.16
CA GLU A 467 -4.64 -16.85 -21.80
C GLU A 467 -4.40 -17.77 -23.01
N GLY A 468 -3.30 -17.57 -23.75
CA GLY A 468 -2.83 -18.50 -24.78
C GLY A 468 -3.57 -18.44 -26.14
N LEU A 469 -2.80 -18.60 -27.22
CA LEU A 469 -3.21 -18.88 -28.63
C LEU A 469 -4.45 -18.17 -29.22
N SER A 470 -4.79 -16.96 -28.75
CA SER A 470 -5.78 -16.08 -29.40
C SER A 470 -5.27 -15.49 -30.73
N HIS A 471 -3.96 -15.31 -30.85
CA HIS A 471 -3.35 -14.57 -31.96
C HIS A 471 -2.26 -15.37 -32.70
N HIS A 472 -2.33 -15.36 -34.04
CA HIS A 472 -1.34 -16.03 -34.91
C HIS A 472 -0.39 -15.06 -35.61
N ARG A 473 -0.64 -13.75 -35.53
CA ARG A 473 0.15 -12.69 -36.17
C ARG A 473 0.47 -11.59 -35.16
N LEU A 474 1.67 -11.02 -35.28
CA LEU A 474 2.11 -9.94 -34.41
C LEU A 474 1.20 -8.71 -34.52
N ASP A 475 0.81 -8.31 -35.73
CA ASP A 475 -0.05 -7.13 -35.93
C ASP A 475 -1.40 -7.23 -35.22
N ASP A 476 -1.96 -8.44 -35.15
CA ASP A 476 -3.23 -8.67 -34.47
C ASP A 476 -3.05 -8.55 -32.94
N LEU A 477 -1.95 -9.10 -32.42
CA LEU A 477 -1.58 -8.97 -31.00
C LEU A 477 -1.27 -7.52 -30.62
N LEU A 478 -0.51 -6.78 -31.43
CA LEU A 478 -0.21 -5.35 -31.19
C LEU A 478 -1.49 -4.50 -31.17
N LYS A 479 -2.46 -4.78 -32.04
CA LYS A 479 -3.76 -4.10 -32.04
C LYS A 479 -4.57 -4.39 -30.78
N THR A 480 -4.62 -5.65 -30.35
CA THR A 480 -5.31 -6.03 -29.11
C THR A 480 -4.68 -5.32 -27.92
N ILE A 481 -3.35 -5.42 -27.78
CA ILE A 481 -2.62 -4.79 -26.69
C ILE A 481 -2.83 -3.27 -26.68
N ASN A 482 -2.73 -2.61 -27.84
CA ASN A 482 -2.94 -1.16 -27.93
C ASN A 482 -4.37 -0.77 -27.52
N LYS A 483 -5.36 -1.54 -27.96
CA LYS A 483 -6.75 -1.31 -27.58
C LYS A 483 -6.96 -1.49 -26.07
N GLU A 484 -6.44 -2.58 -25.48
CA GLU A 484 -6.56 -2.83 -24.05
C GLU A 484 -5.80 -1.77 -23.22
N MET A 485 -4.64 -1.29 -23.67
CA MET A 485 -3.92 -0.21 -23.01
C MET A 485 -4.70 1.11 -23.04
N VAL A 486 -5.33 1.46 -24.17
CA VAL A 486 -6.19 2.65 -24.26
C VAL A 486 -7.39 2.52 -23.32
N GLU A 487 -8.02 1.34 -23.24
CA GLU A 487 -9.15 1.09 -22.34
C GLU A 487 -8.73 1.09 -20.86
N ALA A 488 -7.57 0.53 -20.53
CA ALA A 488 -7.03 0.49 -19.16
C ALA A 488 -6.61 1.89 -18.71
N PHE A 489 -5.90 2.63 -19.56
CA PHE A 489 -5.46 3.99 -19.27
C PHE A 489 -6.65 4.94 -19.05
N GLY A 490 -7.70 4.84 -19.87
CA GLY A 490 -8.90 5.66 -19.73
C GLY A 490 -9.76 5.38 -18.49
N ARG A 491 -9.36 4.44 -17.62
CA ARG A 491 -10.03 4.13 -16.35
C ARG A 491 -9.22 4.52 -15.12
N ILE A 492 -7.98 4.97 -15.30
CA ILE A 492 -7.11 5.35 -14.19
C ILE A 492 -7.50 6.75 -13.76
N ASP A 493 -7.87 6.91 -12.50
CA ASP A 493 -7.87 8.22 -11.84
C ASP A 493 -6.45 8.46 -11.31
N MET A 494 -5.88 9.60 -11.64
CA MET A 494 -4.48 9.91 -11.30
C MET A 494 -4.31 10.28 -9.85
N TRP A 495 -5.36 10.82 -9.23
CA TRP A 495 -5.37 11.12 -7.81
C TRP A 495 -5.25 9.85 -6.96
N ASP A 496 -5.61 8.68 -7.50
CA ASP A 496 -5.37 7.38 -6.86
C ASP A 496 -3.87 7.00 -6.85
N LEU A 497 -3.07 7.55 -7.76
CA LEU A 497 -1.62 7.30 -7.85
C LEU A 497 -0.78 8.29 -7.03
N ILE A 498 -1.40 9.37 -6.55
CA ILE A 498 -0.74 10.51 -5.90
C ILE A 498 -1.15 10.56 -4.43
N GLY A 499 -0.23 10.19 -3.54
CA GLY A 499 -0.44 10.34 -2.10
C GLY A 499 -0.11 11.75 -1.60
N PHE A 500 -0.53 12.08 -0.37
CA PHE A 500 -0.10 13.32 0.29
C PHE A 500 1.43 13.42 0.40
N SER A 501 2.13 12.28 0.56
CA SER A 501 3.60 12.24 0.55
C SER A 501 4.21 12.73 -0.76
N ASP A 502 3.57 12.46 -1.89
CA ASP A 502 4.03 12.93 -3.21
C ASP A 502 3.87 14.46 -3.32
N VAL A 503 2.72 14.99 -2.88
CA VAL A 503 2.44 16.43 -2.81
C VAL A 503 3.42 17.13 -1.86
N ALA A 504 3.69 16.53 -0.70
CA ALA A 504 4.64 17.07 0.26
C ALA A 504 6.09 17.05 -0.27
N GLN A 505 6.48 16.04 -1.06
CA GLN A 505 7.79 16.02 -1.72
C GLN A 505 7.93 17.16 -2.74
N ILE A 506 6.89 17.43 -3.55
CA ILE A 506 6.86 18.59 -4.46
C ILE A 506 6.99 19.90 -3.68
N ALA A 507 6.24 20.03 -2.58
CA ALA A 507 6.29 21.21 -1.73
C ALA A 507 7.68 21.41 -1.11
N LYS A 508 8.33 20.33 -0.65
CA LYS A 508 9.72 20.37 -0.13
C LYS A 508 10.70 20.85 -1.20
N GLY A 509 10.57 20.38 -2.43
CA GLY A 509 11.37 20.84 -3.57
C GLY A 509 11.21 22.34 -3.82
N ALA A 510 9.98 22.84 -3.87
CA ALA A 510 9.68 24.25 -4.08
C ALA A 510 10.16 25.16 -2.93
N ILE A 511 10.02 24.71 -1.68
CA ILE A 511 10.58 25.41 -0.51
C ILE A 511 12.10 25.50 -0.63
N THR A 512 12.77 24.40 -0.98
CA THR A 512 14.23 24.36 -1.15
C THR A 512 14.69 25.32 -2.24
N GLU A 513 14.01 25.36 -3.38
CA GLU A 513 14.32 26.28 -4.48
C GLU A 513 14.17 27.76 -4.05
N LYS A 514 13.11 28.08 -3.30
CA LYS A 514 12.80 29.45 -2.87
C LYS A 514 13.67 29.94 -1.71
N TYR A 515 14.14 29.03 -0.85
CA TYR A 515 14.75 29.36 0.45
C TYR A 515 16.18 28.86 0.66
N SER A 516 16.79 28.26 -0.35
CA SER A 516 18.23 27.94 -0.36
C SER A 516 19.08 29.18 -0.62
N GLY A 517 20.28 29.22 -0.02
CA GLY A 517 21.24 30.34 -0.13
C GLY A 517 21.90 30.54 -1.51
N GLY A 518 21.35 29.93 -2.56
CA GLY A 518 21.91 29.87 -3.92
C GLY A 518 22.43 28.46 -4.29
N PRO A 519 22.85 28.26 -5.55
CA PRO A 519 23.13 26.93 -6.12
C PRO A 519 24.34 26.19 -5.52
N GLU A 520 25.10 26.80 -4.60
CA GLU A 520 26.32 26.22 -3.99
C GLU A 520 26.20 25.94 -2.48
N THR A 521 25.07 26.25 -1.84
CA THR A 521 24.84 26.00 -0.40
C THR A 521 23.55 25.23 -0.18
N GLU A 522 23.65 24.00 0.32
CA GLU A 522 22.52 23.15 0.72
C GLU A 522 21.84 23.62 2.03
N GLU A 523 22.32 24.70 2.67
CA GLU A 523 21.73 25.23 3.90
C GLU A 523 20.47 26.05 3.60
N ILE A 524 19.33 25.57 4.10
CA ILE A 524 18.01 26.21 4.04
C ILE A 524 17.94 27.27 5.15
N ASN A 525 17.32 28.43 4.85
CA ASN A 525 17.16 29.49 5.84
C ASN A 525 16.15 29.13 6.95
N GLU A 526 16.09 29.92 8.03
CA GLU A 526 15.20 29.67 9.19
C GLU A 526 13.71 29.57 8.79
N THR A 527 13.27 30.35 7.80
CA THR A 527 11.89 30.31 7.26
C THR A 527 11.60 29.00 6.55
N GLY A 528 12.51 28.52 5.70
CA GLY A 528 12.38 27.25 5.00
C GLY A 528 12.37 26.05 5.96
N GLN A 529 13.19 26.10 7.02
CA GLN A 529 13.15 25.06 8.08
C GLN A 529 11.81 25.05 8.80
N ALA A 530 11.25 26.22 9.16
CA ALA A 530 9.94 26.29 9.80
C ALA A 530 8.80 25.76 8.89
N LEU A 531 8.89 25.98 7.58
CA LEU A 531 7.94 25.41 6.61
C LEU A 531 8.07 23.87 6.52
N PHE A 532 9.29 23.34 6.57
CA PHE A 532 9.54 21.90 6.63
C PHE A 532 8.94 21.27 7.89
N ASP A 533 9.16 21.88 9.05
CA ASP A 533 8.66 21.37 10.32
C ASP A 533 7.11 21.30 10.32
N ILE A 534 6.43 22.31 9.76
CA ILE A 534 4.96 22.30 9.62
C ILE A 534 4.51 21.19 8.66
N LEU A 535 5.18 21.03 7.51
CA LEU A 535 4.82 20.02 6.52
C LEU A 535 5.04 18.59 7.04
N GLU A 536 6.13 18.35 7.76
CA GLU A 536 6.42 17.06 8.42
C GLU A 536 5.37 16.75 9.50
N ALA A 537 4.90 17.76 10.24
CA ALA A 537 3.79 17.58 11.19
C ALA A 537 2.50 17.13 10.50
N PHE A 538 2.19 17.65 9.29
CA PHE A 538 1.04 17.19 8.50
C PHE A 538 1.26 15.78 7.91
N GLU A 539 2.46 15.44 7.47
CA GLU A 539 2.79 14.07 7.02
C GLU A 539 2.59 13.06 8.17
N ASN A 540 3.11 13.38 9.37
CA ASN A 540 2.94 12.57 10.57
C ASN A 540 1.46 12.44 10.98
N LEU A 541 0.70 13.53 10.85
CA LEU A 541 -0.73 13.54 11.12
C LEU A 541 -1.48 12.53 10.24
N VAL A 542 -1.19 12.50 8.93
CA VAL A 542 -1.85 11.62 7.95
C VAL A 542 -1.44 10.16 8.14
N VAL A 543 -0.14 9.90 8.27
CA VAL A 543 0.40 8.53 8.24
C VAL A 543 0.23 7.83 9.59
N GLU A 544 0.41 8.54 10.70
CA GLU A 544 0.45 7.93 12.03
C GLU A 544 -0.73 8.35 12.91
N ILE A 545 -0.99 9.65 13.06
CA ILE A 545 -1.92 10.14 14.10
C ILE A 545 -3.38 9.79 13.77
N ILE A 546 -3.86 10.12 12.56
CA ILE A 546 -5.26 9.91 12.15
C ILE A 546 -5.67 8.43 12.25
N PRO A 547 -4.93 7.47 11.65
CA PRO A 547 -5.23 6.05 11.81
C PRO A 547 -5.19 5.60 13.28
N ASN A 548 -4.19 6.05 14.04
CA ASN A 548 -4.03 5.68 15.44
C ASN A 548 -5.15 6.19 16.35
N VAL A 549 -5.66 7.41 16.11
CA VAL A 549 -6.83 7.96 16.80
C VAL A 549 -8.04 7.07 16.56
N ALA A 550 -8.32 6.74 15.29
CA ALA A 550 -9.47 5.92 14.93
C ALA A 550 -9.39 4.51 15.54
N ASP A 551 -8.26 3.82 15.39
CA ASP A 551 -8.04 2.48 15.95
C ASP A 551 -8.12 2.46 17.48
N THR A 552 -7.56 3.46 18.16
CA THR A 552 -7.61 3.53 19.62
C THR A 552 -9.04 3.76 20.12
N LEU A 553 -9.76 4.70 19.50
CA LEU A 553 -11.12 5.07 19.93
C LEU A 553 -12.16 4.00 19.59
N LEU A 554 -11.91 3.18 18.56
CA LEU A 554 -12.74 2.04 18.19
C LEU A 554 -12.23 0.71 18.76
N SER A 555 -11.16 0.72 19.56
CA SER A 555 -10.62 -0.50 20.15
C SER A 555 -11.64 -1.20 21.05
N LYS A 556 -11.72 -2.53 20.93
CA LYS A 556 -12.64 -3.35 21.75
C LYS A 556 -12.43 -3.15 23.25
N GLN A 557 -11.18 -2.93 23.68
CA GLN A 557 -10.84 -2.71 25.08
C GLN A 557 -11.48 -1.43 25.62
N LEU A 558 -11.38 -0.34 24.86
CA LEU A 558 -11.99 0.93 25.23
C LEU A 558 -13.51 0.85 25.22
N LEU A 559 -14.10 0.34 24.13
CA LEU A 559 -15.56 0.28 23.99
C LEU A 559 -16.20 -0.59 25.08
N ARG A 560 -15.57 -1.70 25.44
CA ARG A 560 -16.03 -2.51 26.58
C ARG A 560 -16.02 -1.71 27.88
N ARG A 561 -14.94 -0.96 28.16
CA ARG A 561 -14.85 -0.11 29.35
C ARG A 561 -15.93 0.98 29.35
N ILE A 562 -16.18 1.62 28.20
CA ILE A 562 -17.21 2.65 28.06
C ILE A 562 -18.59 2.04 28.29
N ILE A 563 -18.92 0.93 27.61
CA ILE A 563 -20.21 0.25 27.75
C ILE A 563 -20.45 -0.19 29.20
N ASP A 564 -19.46 -0.80 29.86
CA ASP A 564 -19.57 -1.24 31.25
C ASP A 564 -19.86 -0.06 32.20
N ARG A 565 -19.25 1.12 31.97
CA ARG A 565 -19.51 2.35 32.73
C ARG A 565 -20.87 2.98 32.43
N MET A 566 -21.25 3.07 31.15
CA MET A 566 -22.56 3.58 30.77
C MET A 566 -23.68 2.76 31.40
N VAL A 567 -23.53 1.43 31.49
CA VAL A 567 -24.52 0.54 32.11
C VAL A 567 -24.52 0.65 33.64
N SER A 568 -23.34 0.72 34.27
CA SER A 568 -23.23 0.71 35.74
C SER A 568 -23.41 2.08 36.41
N GLU A 569 -22.93 3.14 35.76
CA GLU A 569 -22.87 4.51 36.29
C GLU A 569 -23.84 5.47 35.57
N ASN A 570 -24.55 5.01 34.53
CA ASN A 570 -25.49 5.80 33.72
C ASN A 570 -24.85 7.06 33.11
N THR A 571 -23.62 6.91 32.62
CA THR A 571 -22.84 7.96 31.96
C THR A 571 -23.14 8.06 30.46
N ASP A 572 -22.73 9.17 29.83
CA ASP A 572 -22.92 9.40 28.39
C ASP A 572 -21.66 9.05 27.58
N LEU A 573 -21.86 8.56 26.35
CA LEU A 573 -20.79 8.14 25.43
C LEU A 573 -19.75 9.24 25.19
N ILE A 574 -20.20 10.47 24.92
CA ILE A 574 -19.30 11.58 24.60
C ILE A 574 -18.44 11.94 25.81
N LYS A 575 -19.04 11.89 27.01
CA LYS A 575 -18.34 12.18 28.26
C LYS A 575 -17.25 11.16 28.56
N GLU A 576 -17.55 9.87 28.41
CA GLU A 576 -16.55 8.81 28.63
C GLU A 576 -15.39 8.86 27.62
N LEU A 577 -15.68 9.19 26.36
CA LEU A 577 -14.63 9.39 25.35
C LEU A 577 -13.73 10.57 25.71
N ALA A 578 -14.30 11.70 26.14
CA ALA A 578 -13.51 12.86 26.57
C ALA A 578 -12.65 12.55 27.81
N GLU A 579 -13.22 11.88 28.82
CA GLU A 579 -12.47 11.46 30.02
C GLU A 579 -11.33 10.47 29.67
N PHE A 580 -11.52 9.58 28.71
CA PHE A 580 -10.46 8.70 28.23
C PHE A 580 -9.31 9.47 27.58
N ILE A 581 -9.62 10.42 26.70
CA ILE A 581 -8.60 11.24 26.01
C ILE A 581 -7.80 12.05 27.03
N ASP A 582 -8.47 12.67 28.00
CA ASP A 582 -7.82 13.50 29.02
C ASP A 582 -6.96 12.69 30.00
N SER A 583 -7.30 11.42 30.25
CA SER A 583 -6.55 10.52 31.13
C SER A 583 -5.44 9.72 30.43
N GLY A 584 -5.32 9.82 29.10
CA GLY A 584 -4.34 9.09 28.30
C GLY A 584 -2.91 9.61 28.43
N THR A 585 -2.18 9.21 29.47
CA THR A 585 -0.82 9.70 29.76
C THR A 585 0.27 9.24 28.77
N GLN A 586 -0.01 8.24 27.94
CA GLN A 586 0.97 7.64 27.01
C GLN A 586 0.89 8.17 25.56
N LYS A 587 -0.07 9.05 25.25
CA LYS A 587 -0.25 9.61 23.90
C LYS A 587 0.35 11.01 23.81
N SER A 588 0.86 11.38 22.63
CA SER A 588 1.35 12.74 22.34
C SER A 588 0.24 13.77 22.48
N ASP A 589 0.60 15.04 22.68
CA ASP A 589 -0.40 16.11 22.81
C ASP A 589 -1.12 16.36 21.48
N GLU A 590 -0.40 16.24 20.35
CA GLU A 590 -0.97 16.29 18.99
C GLU A 590 -2.08 15.23 18.79
N TRP A 591 -1.84 14.00 19.26
CA TRP A 591 -2.84 12.94 19.21
C TRP A 591 -4.07 13.26 20.06
N LYS A 592 -3.88 13.82 21.27
CA LYS A 592 -4.99 14.18 22.16
C LYS A 592 -5.82 15.31 21.57
N ASP A 593 -5.18 16.30 20.99
CA ASP A 593 -5.87 17.44 20.39
C ASP A 593 -6.67 17.02 19.15
N GLU A 594 -6.13 16.11 18.34
CA GLU A 594 -6.86 15.51 17.23
C GLU A 594 -8.07 14.70 17.72
N ALA A 595 -7.85 13.81 18.69
CA ALA A 595 -8.92 13.00 19.28
C ALA A 595 -10.03 13.87 19.90
N ARG A 596 -9.67 14.97 20.59
CA ARG A 596 -10.65 15.93 21.14
C ARG A 596 -11.43 16.62 20.04
N ALA A 597 -10.77 17.05 18.97
CA ALA A 597 -11.43 17.68 17.83
C ALA A 597 -12.47 16.73 17.21
N TRP A 598 -12.14 15.45 17.07
CA TRP A 598 -13.05 14.43 16.55
C TRP A 598 -14.25 14.18 17.47
N VAL A 599 -14.02 14.03 18.77
CA VAL A 599 -15.11 13.84 19.74
C VAL A 599 -16.05 15.05 19.79
N ARG A 600 -15.50 16.28 19.68
CA ARG A 600 -16.32 17.51 19.59
C ARG A 600 -17.14 17.55 18.31
N ALA A 601 -16.51 17.34 17.15
CA ALA A 601 -17.20 17.32 15.87
C ALA A 601 -18.29 16.24 15.82
N PHE A 602 -18.03 15.06 16.39
CA PHE A 602 -19.02 14.02 16.54
C PHE A 602 -20.18 14.45 17.44
N SER A 603 -19.90 15.07 18.59
CA SER A 603 -20.93 15.57 19.51
C SER A 603 -21.85 16.63 18.89
N GLU A 604 -21.34 17.44 17.97
CA GLU A 604 -22.11 18.45 17.24
C GLU A 604 -22.97 17.82 16.12
N SER A 605 -22.54 16.68 15.58
CA SER A 605 -23.21 15.99 14.48
C SER A 605 -24.39 15.10 14.91
N ILE A 606 -24.47 14.74 16.19
CA ILE A 606 -25.38 13.69 16.65
C ILE A 606 -26.60 14.22 17.41
N ASP A 607 -27.78 13.68 17.09
CA ASP A 607 -28.99 13.95 17.85
C ASP A 607 -29.02 13.14 19.14
N GLN A 608 -29.06 13.82 20.29
CA GLN A 608 -29.11 13.20 21.62
C GLN A 608 -30.39 12.38 21.86
N GLN A 609 -31.42 12.50 21.02
CA GLN A 609 -32.65 11.71 21.11
C GLN A 609 -32.53 10.32 20.49
N THR A 610 -31.45 10.02 19.76
CA THR A 610 -31.21 8.69 19.17
C THR A 610 -30.85 7.64 20.22
N SER A 611 -31.20 6.39 19.95
CA SER A 611 -30.90 5.28 20.85
C SER A 611 -29.39 5.10 21.03
N THR A 612 -28.94 4.60 22.19
CA THR A 612 -27.51 4.39 22.44
C THR A 612 -26.83 3.49 21.39
N PRO A 613 -27.41 2.36 20.93
CA PRO A 613 -26.82 1.56 19.86
C PRO A 613 -26.68 2.32 18.53
N GLU A 614 -27.66 3.16 18.17
CA GLU A 614 -27.55 4.02 16.98
C GLU A 614 -26.45 5.06 17.13
N ARG A 615 -26.21 5.57 18.33
CA ARG A 615 -25.11 6.50 18.61
C ARG A 615 -23.74 5.83 18.45
N PHE A 616 -23.57 4.59 18.91
CA PHE A 616 -22.34 3.82 18.65
C PHE A 616 -22.16 3.52 17.15
N LEU A 617 -23.25 3.20 16.44
CA LEU A 617 -23.20 3.00 14.99
C LEU A 617 -22.78 4.30 14.26
N ALA A 618 -23.32 5.44 14.68
CA ALA A 618 -22.97 6.75 14.13
C ALA A 618 -21.52 7.13 14.43
N LEU A 619 -21.02 6.88 15.64
CA LEU A 619 -19.62 7.08 16.00
C LEU A 619 -18.71 6.30 15.06
N LEU A 620 -19.01 5.02 14.89
CA LEU A 620 -18.22 4.14 14.06
C LEU A 620 -18.22 4.58 12.58
N ARG A 621 -19.38 4.94 12.02
CA ARG A 621 -19.45 5.55 10.67
C ARG A 621 -18.62 6.82 10.57
N PHE A 622 -18.75 7.72 11.56
CA PHE A 622 -18.01 8.98 11.60
C PHE A 622 -16.50 8.78 11.59
N MET A 623 -15.98 7.86 12.40
CA MET A 623 -14.54 7.57 12.46
C MET A 623 -14.00 7.03 11.14
N HIS A 624 -14.69 6.07 10.51
CA HIS A 624 -14.26 5.52 9.22
C HIS A 624 -14.28 6.58 8.12
N THR A 625 -15.30 7.45 8.08
CA THR A 625 -15.32 8.58 7.15
C THR A 625 -14.18 9.57 7.41
N LYS A 626 -13.80 9.80 8.67
CA LYS A 626 -12.68 10.69 9.00
C LYS A 626 -11.33 10.15 8.55
N VAL A 627 -11.13 8.84 8.61
CA VAL A 627 -9.91 8.21 8.10
C VAL A 627 -9.83 8.35 6.58
N ASP A 628 -10.89 7.99 5.85
CA ASP A 628 -10.91 8.07 4.38
C ASP A 628 -10.64 9.48 3.86
N PHE A 629 -11.35 10.47 4.42
CA PHE A 629 -11.23 11.86 3.95
C PHE A 629 -9.97 12.54 4.51
N GLY A 630 -9.61 12.26 5.76
CA GLY A 630 -8.55 12.95 6.49
C GLY A 630 -7.15 12.69 5.93
N SER A 631 -6.96 11.62 5.15
CA SER A 631 -5.69 11.29 4.50
C SER A 631 -5.54 11.84 3.08
N THR A 632 -6.57 12.49 2.52
CA THR A 632 -6.51 13.06 1.16
C THR A 632 -5.71 14.37 1.14
N ALA A 633 -5.02 14.66 0.03
CA ALA A 633 -4.25 15.89 -0.11
C ALA A 633 -5.13 17.15 0.03
N GLN A 634 -6.35 17.11 -0.51
CA GLN A 634 -7.30 18.21 -0.41
C GLN A 634 -7.73 18.49 1.04
N ALA A 635 -8.02 17.46 1.83
CA ALA A 635 -8.43 17.64 3.22
C ALA A 635 -7.32 18.29 4.07
N ILE A 636 -6.05 18.00 3.75
CA ILE A 636 -4.91 18.63 4.42
C ILE A 636 -4.76 20.10 4.03
N VAL A 637 -4.98 20.44 2.76
CA VAL A 637 -4.99 21.85 2.33
C VAL A 637 -6.15 22.62 2.95
N ASP A 638 -7.33 22.02 3.04
CA ASP A 638 -8.49 22.64 3.71
C ASP A 638 -8.20 22.88 5.20
N ARG A 639 -7.53 21.93 5.87
CA ARG A 639 -7.12 22.05 7.26
C ARG A 639 -6.08 23.16 7.45
N LEU A 640 -5.05 23.19 6.60
CA LEU A 640 -4.04 24.23 6.60
C LEU A 640 -4.66 25.61 6.32
N THR A 641 -5.64 25.67 5.44
CA THR A 641 -6.41 26.89 5.15
C THR A 641 -7.19 27.36 6.37
N SER A 642 -7.88 26.46 7.07
CA SER A 642 -8.58 26.77 8.31
C SER A 642 -7.62 27.31 9.38
N GLU A 643 -6.46 26.67 9.53
CA GLU A 643 -5.42 27.06 10.49
C GLU A 643 -4.77 28.41 10.16
N ALA A 644 -4.51 28.70 8.88
CA ALA A 644 -4.02 29.99 8.43
C ALA A 644 -5.07 31.10 8.69
N ASN A 645 -6.34 30.85 8.32
CA ASN A 645 -7.43 31.80 8.50
C ASN A 645 -7.71 32.10 9.99
N LEU A 646 -7.57 31.10 10.86
CA LEU A 646 -7.76 31.28 12.30
C LEU A 646 -6.68 32.21 12.89
N ARG A 647 -5.42 32.00 12.50
CA ARG A 647 -4.29 32.85 12.93
C ARG A 647 -4.40 34.27 12.37
N GLU A 648 -4.83 34.40 11.11
CA GLU A 648 -5.09 35.70 10.48
C GLU A 648 -6.18 36.48 11.22
N ARG A 649 -7.34 35.86 11.50
CA ARG A 649 -8.41 36.49 12.28
C ARG A 649 -7.98 36.88 13.70
N ALA A 650 -7.17 36.05 14.36
CA ALA A 650 -6.64 36.37 15.69
C ALA A 650 -5.78 37.64 15.66
N TYR A 651 -4.95 37.79 14.62
CA TYR A 651 -4.16 39.00 14.42
C TYR A 651 -5.05 40.20 14.03
N GLU A 652 -6.04 40.04 13.17
CA GLU A 652 -7.00 41.08 12.81
C GLU A 652 -7.71 41.64 14.04
N MET A 653 -8.17 40.79 14.97
CA MET A 653 -8.78 41.24 16.22
C MET A 653 -7.83 42.10 17.07
N ILE A 654 -6.53 41.73 17.13
CA ILE A 654 -5.51 42.52 17.86
C ILE A 654 -5.28 43.87 17.17
N VAL A 655 -5.31 43.91 15.84
CA VAL A 655 -5.17 45.15 15.07
C VAL A 655 -6.40 46.03 15.24
N GLU A 656 -7.62 45.49 15.23
CA GLU A 656 -8.85 46.23 15.49
C GLU A 656 -8.84 46.87 16.89
N GLU A 657 -8.45 46.11 17.92
CA GLU A 657 -8.33 46.65 19.29
C GLU A 657 -7.27 47.76 19.38
N TRP A 658 -6.16 47.61 18.65
CA TRP A 658 -5.14 48.63 18.53
C TRP A 658 -5.66 49.89 17.81
N GLU A 659 -6.39 49.74 16.71
CA GLU A 659 -6.98 50.86 15.97
C GLU A 659 -7.99 51.62 16.82
N ASP A 660 -8.86 50.92 17.56
CA ASP A 660 -9.81 51.53 18.47
C ASP A 660 -9.09 52.29 19.60
N THR A 661 -7.98 51.73 20.10
CA THR A 661 -7.13 52.40 21.10
C THR A 661 -6.48 53.67 20.53
N CYS A 662 -5.96 53.60 19.31
CA CYS A 662 -5.40 54.76 18.59
C CYS A 662 -6.46 55.83 18.34
N ARG A 663 -7.66 55.46 17.87
CA ARG A 663 -8.77 56.39 17.65
C ARG A 663 -9.19 57.08 18.95
N ARG A 664 -9.24 56.36 20.07
CA ARG A 664 -9.54 56.92 21.39
C ARG A 664 -8.47 57.92 21.83
N LEU A 665 -7.19 57.56 21.70
CA LEU A 665 -6.08 58.45 22.07
C LEU A 665 -6.01 59.69 21.17
N GLU A 666 -6.31 59.54 19.88
CA GLU A 666 -6.37 60.66 18.94
C GLU A 666 -7.52 61.62 19.28
N ALA A 667 -8.69 61.10 19.65
CA ALA A 667 -9.81 61.91 20.13
C ALA A 667 -9.50 62.64 21.45
N GLU A 668 -8.64 62.07 22.31
CA GLU A 668 -8.14 62.72 23.52
C GLU A 668 -7.03 63.75 23.25
N ASN A 669 -6.21 63.54 22.22
CA ASN A 669 -5.13 64.45 21.81
C ASN A 669 -5.63 65.66 21.01
N GLU A 670 -6.72 65.55 20.26
CA GLU A 670 -7.30 66.66 19.50
C GLU A 670 -7.61 67.92 20.35
N PRO A 671 -8.30 67.83 21.51
CA PRO A 671 -8.52 68.99 22.37
C PRO A 671 -7.22 69.51 23.01
N ILE A 672 -6.22 68.64 23.25
CA ILE A 672 -4.89 69.03 23.74
C ILE A 672 -4.18 69.90 22.69
N ARG A 673 -4.21 69.48 21.42
CA ARG A 673 -3.65 70.23 20.29
C ARG A 673 -4.36 71.57 20.11
N GLU A 674 -5.69 71.59 20.18
CA GLU A 674 -6.45 72.84 20.05
C GLU A 674 -6.16 73.81 21.23
N ASN A 675 -6.01 73.29 22.45
CA ASN A 675 -5.65 74.07 23.64
C ASN A 675 -4.23 74.66 23.54
N ASN A 676 -3.25 73.85 23.12
CA ASN A 676 -1.88 74.31 22.90
C ASN A 676 -1.79 75.34 21.76
N ARG A 677 -2.53 75.13 20.66
CA ARG A 677 -2.59 76.10 19.55
C ARG A 677 -3.21 77.43 19.97
N LYS A 678 -4.31 77.40 20.73
CA LYS A 678 -4.92 78.61 21.31
C LYS A 678 -3.98 79.34 22.25
N ARG A 679 -3.22 78.61 23.06
CA ARG A 679 -2.18 79.20 23.93
C ARG A 679 -1.12 79.92 23.08
N GLU A 680 -0.60 79.28 22.03
CA GLU A 680 0.40 79.87 21.13
C GLU A 680 -0.14 81.12 20.41
N GLU A 681 -1.36 81.05 19.87
CA GLU A 681 -2.05 82.18 19.25
C GLU A 681 -2.22 83.35 20.23
N LEU A 682 -2.63 83.07 21.48
CA LEU A 682 -2.80 84.08 22.52
C LEU A 682 -1.46 84.67 22.98
N THR A 683 -0.39 83.87 23.06
CA THR A 683 0.96 84.38 23.36
C THR A 683 1.47 85.29 22.25
N ALA A 684 1.27 84.91 20.98
CA ALA A 684 1.66 85.72 19.83
C ALA A 684 0.85 87.03 19.73
N GLN A 685 -0.45 86.98 20.02
CA GLN A 685 -1.30 88.17 20.09
C GLN A 685 -0.89 89.10 21.25
N ALA A 686 -0.53 88.54 22.41
CA ALA A 686 -0.07 89.32 23.55
C ALA A 686 1.28 90.00 23.28
N GLU A 687 2.19 89.36 22.53
CA GLU A 687 3.43 89.96 22.02
C GLU A 687 3.15 91.11 21.06
N ALA A 688 2.30 90.90 20.05
CA ALA A 688 1.95 91.93 19.07
C ALA A 688 1.28 93.15 19.74
N GLN A 689 0.31 92.91 20.63
CA GLN A 689 -0.36 93.98 21.40
C GLN A 689 0.62 94.72 22.30
N TYR A 690 1.55 94.02 22.96
CA TYR A 690 2.56 94.68 23.78
C TYR A 690 3.50 95.56 22.93
N GLN A 691 3.90 95.11 21.74
CA GLN A 691 4.72 95.91 20.82
C GLN A 691 3.99 97.18 20.34
N GLU A 692 2.72 97.05 19.94
CA GLU A 692 1.90 98.21 19.54
C GLU A 692 1.67 99.19 20.72
N GLU A 693 1.35 98.67 21.91
CA GLU A 693 1.18 99.48 23.11
C GLU A 693 2.48 100.16 23.54
N THR A 694 3.63 99.51 23.38
CA THR A 694 4.94 100.10 23.71
C THR A 694 5.30 101.19 22.71
N ALA A 695 5.07 100.98 21.41
CA ALA A 695 5.27 102.01 20.39
C ALA A 695 4.35 103.22 20.59
N LYS A 696 3.10 102.98 21.01
CA LYS A 696 2.14 104.04 21.34
C LYS A 696 2.53 104.79 22.62
N TYR A 697 2.99 104.07 23.65
CA TYR A 697 3.53 104.64 24.88
C TYR A 697 4.77 105.51 24.59
N GLU A 698 5.69 105.05 23.74
CA GLU A 698 6.88 105.81 23.34
C GLU A 698 6.49 107.10 22.57
N SER A 699 5.55 107.00 21.63
CA SER A 699 5.04 108.16 20.88
C SER A 699 4.32 109.17 21.79
N ASP A 700 3.49 108.71 22.73
CA ASP A 700 2.77 109.56 23.67
C ASP A 700 3.72 110.14 24.74
N MET A 701 4.78 109.42 25.11
CA MET A 701 5.88 109.95 25.94
C MET A 701 6.70 111.02 25.22
N GLU A 702 6.90 110.89 23.91
CA GLU A 702 7.55 111.91 23.08
C GLU A 702 6.70 113.17 22.94
N LYS A 703 5.38 113.03 22.73
CA LYS A 703 4.44 114.15 22.75
C LYS A 703 4.38 114.81 24.13
N TYR A 704 4.32 114.03 25.21
CA TYR A 704 4.39 114.55 26.58
C TYR A 704 5.69 115.31 26.84
N ARG A 705 6.85 114.82 26.35
CA ARG A 705 8.13 115.54 26.44
C ARG A 705 8.13 116.85 25.66
N GLN A 706 7.58 116.86 24.44
CA GLN A 706 7.47 118.06 23.60
C GLN A 706 6.50 119.09 24.19
N GLU A 707 5.36 118.67 24.74
CA GLU A 707 4.40 119.56 25.41
C GLU A 707 4.94 120.07 26.76
N ALA A 708 5.69 119.25 27.51
CA ALA A 708 6.37 119.65 28.75
C ALA A 708 7.51 120.66 28.51
N GLU A 709 8.20 120.59 27.37
CA GLU A 709 9.18 121.61 26.95
C GLU A 709 8.50 122.89 26.43
N ALA A 710 7.36 122.79 25.74
CA ALA A 710 6.57 123.95 25.30
C ALA A 710 5.92 124.70 26.49
N ALA A 711 5.48 124.00 27.53
CA ALA A 711 4.94 124.59 28.76
C ALA A 711 5.99 125.33 29.60
N ARG A 712 7.29 125.09 29.40
CA ARG A 712 8.39 125.84 30.03
C ARG A 712 8.68 127.21 29.38
N MET A 713 8.09 127.53 28.23
CA MET A 713 8.36 128.75 27.45
C MET A 713 7.22 129.79 27.42
N LEU A 714 6.19 129.68 28.26
CA LEU A 714 5.04 130.62 28.33
C LEU A 714 5.21 131.67 29.45
N PRO A 715 4.85 132.97 29.22
CA PRO A 715 4.92 134.03 30.25
C PRO A 715 3.91 133.83 31.40
N GLU A 716 4.29 134.27 32.60
CA GLU A 716 3.53 134.21 33.86
C GLU A 716 2.15 134.90 33.77
N GLU A 717 1.10 134.23 33.25
CA GLU A 717 -0.32 134.47 33.61
C GLU A 717 -1.33 133.49 32.99
N ALA A 718 -0.97 132.20 32.82
CA ALA A 718 -1.93 131.15 32.44
C ALA A 718 -1.77 129.89 33.32
N THR A 719 -2.87 129.40 33.89
CA THR A 719 -2.94 128.13 34.61
C THR A 719 -2.49 126.98 33.69
N PRO A 720 -1.46 126.19 34.07
CA PRO A 720 -0.98 125.10 33.22
C PRO A 720 -2.02 123.97 33.13
N PRO A 721 -2.18 123.30 31.97
CA PRO A 721 -2.97 122.09 31.88
C PRO A 721 -2.32 120.98 32.72
N VAL A 722 -3.15 120.21 33.44
CA VAL A 722 -2.70 119.03 34.18
C VAL A 722 -2.21 118.00 33.16
N MET A 723 -0.89 117.88 33.01
CA MET A 723 -0.30 116.85 32.15
C MET A 723 -0.18 115.54 32.91
N THR A 724 -1.04 114.58 32.57
CA THR A 724 -0.94 113.20 33.02
C THR A 724 0.14 112.46 32.23
N GLN A 725 1.14 111.93 32.94
CA GLN A 725 2.17 111.09 32.33
C GLN A 725 1.54 109.80 31.76
N PRO A 726 1.90 109.37 30.54
CA PRO A 726 1.45 108.10 29.99
C PRO A 726 1.79 106.95 30.94
N GLN A 727 0.86 106.02 31.16
CA GLN A 727 1.10 104.83 31.98
C GLN A 727 1.84 103.77 31.15
N ARG A 728 2.87 103.16 31.73
CA ARG A 728 3.65 102.11 31.08
C ARG A 728 2.77 100.86 30.87
N PRO A 729 2.80 100.22 29.68
CA PRO A 729 2.08 98.98 29.47
C PRO A 729 2.57 97.87 30.41
N LYS A 730 1.66 96.96 30.77
CA LYS A 730 1.97 95.79 31.62
C LYS A 730 3.05 94.94 30.95
N SER A 731 4.00 94.41 31.72
CA SER A 731 5.09 93.60 31.17
C SER A 731 4.58 92.31 30.52
N LEU A 732 5.27 91.88 29.48
CA LEU A 732 5.02 90.61 28.78
C LEU A 732 5.00 89.42 29.73
N ASP A 733 5.89 89.39 30.73
CA ASP A 733 5.98 88.30 31.70
C ASP A 733 4.68 88.10 32.49
N VAL A 734 4.00 89.18 32.88
CA VAL A 734 2.72 89.09 33.62
C VAL A 734 1.63 88.55 32.70
N ARG A 735 1.61 88.98 31.43
CA ARG A 735 0.65 88.51 30.42
C ARG A 735 0.86 87.03 30.09
N PHE A 736 2.10 86.59 29.97
CA PHE A 736 2.43 85.18 29.76
C PHE A 736 2.09 84.31 30.97
N VAL A 737 2.29 84.81 32.20
CA VAL A 737 1.85 84.09 33.40
C VAL A 737 0.32 83.97 33.45
N GLU A 738 -0.43 85.01 33.08
CA GLU A 738 -1.89 84.96 32.98
C GLU A 738 -2.36 83.96 31.90
N ILE A 739 -1.75 83.97 30.71
CA ILE A 739 -2.07 83.03 29.62
C ILE A 739 -1.70 81.60 29.99
N ASN A 740 -0.54 81.36 30.59
CA ASN A 740 -0.09 80.04 31.01
C ASN A 740 -0.94 79.46 32.17
N ASN A 741 -1.51 80.32 33.02
CA ASN A 741 -2.43 79.89 34.08
C ASN A 741 -3.83 79.56 33.53
N GLN A 742 -4.27 80.24 32.47
CA GLN A 742 -5.58 79.99 31.84
C GLN A 742 -5.54 78.83 30.83
N TYR A 743 -4.41 78.67 30.13
CA TYR A 743 -4.16 77.65 29.12
C TYR A 743 -2.81 76.96 29.41
N PRO A 744 -2.78 76.03 30.39
CA PRO A 744 -1.55 75.30 30.71
C PRO A 744 -1.15 74.40 29.53
N HIS A 745 0.16 74.26 29.31
CA HIS A 745 0.67 73.33 28.31
C HIS A 745 0.32 71.90 28.69
N GLN A 746 -0.22 71.15 27.73
CA GLN A 746 -0.56 69.74 27.89
C GLN A 746 0.26 68.92 26.90
N GLU A 747 0.87 67.82 27.37
CA GLU A 747 1.62 66.89 26.51
C GLU A 747 0.65 65.91 25.85
N GLU A 748 0.82 65.69 24.54
CA GLU A 748 0.07 64.67 23.80
C GLU A 748 0.44 63.27 24.30
N LYS A 749 -0.57 62.40 24.39
CA LYS A 749 -0.34 60.99 24.74
C LYS A 749 0.27 60.26 23.54
N PRO A 750 1.33 59.45 23.72
CA PRO A 750 1.93 58.70 22.63
C PRO A 750 0.99 57.62 22.11
N LEU A 751 0.90 57.49 20.79
CA LEU A 751 0.17 56.39 20.16
C LEU A 751 0.92 55.06 20.37
N PRO A 752 0.23 53.95 20.70
CA PRO A 752 0.86 52.65 20.83
C PRO A 752 1.43 52.17 19.49
N LEU A 753 2.54 51.43 19.52
CA LEU A 753 3.14 50.85 18.32
C LEU A 753 2.20 49.82 17.69
N LYS A 754 2.16 49.77 16.35
CA LYS A 754 1.35 48.80 15.62
C LYS A 754 1.79 47.37 15.99
N PRO A 755 0.86 46.46 16.29
CA PRO A 755 1.18 45.05 16.54
C PRO A 755 1.95 44.46 15.35
N VAL A 756 2.99 43.67 15.64
CA VAL A 756 3.74 42.93 14.62
C VAL A 756 3.09 41.56 14.43
N PRO A 757 2.80 41.13 13.19
CA PRO A 757 2.23 39.82 12.93
C PRO A 757 3.17 38.70 13.40
N PRO A 758 2.66 37.62 14.03
CA PRO A 758 3.47 36.49 14.46
C PRO A 758 4.17 35.81 13.26
N PRO A 759 5.44 35.36 13.40
CA PRO A 759 6.15 34.66 12.33
C PRO A 759 5.38 33.42 11.82
N ASP A 760 4.81 32.65 12.75
CA ASP A 760 4.05 31.44 12.45
C ASP A 760 2.84 31.70 11.54
N MET A 761 2.18 32.86 11.67
CA MET A 761 1.07 33.23 10.78
C MET A 761 1.54 33.28 9.32
N PHE A 762 2.72 33.85 9.07
CA PHE A 762 3.28 33.90 7.72
C PHE A 762 3.64 32.52 7.20
N HIS A 763 4.25 31.67 8.03
CA HIS A 763 4.62 30.31 7.62
C HIS A 763 3.38 29.49 7.21
N TYR A 764 2.28 29.56 7.97
CA TYR A 764 1.04 28.85 7.63
C TYR A 764 0.37 29.41 6.36
N ILE A 765 0.32 30.73 6.19
CA ILE A 765 -0.25 31.36 4.98
C ILE A 765 0.59 31.01 3.75
N GLU A 766 1.91 31.02 3.90
CA GLU A 766 2.83 30.70 2.82
C GLU A 766 2.72 29.23 2.41
N LEU A 767 2.74 28.30 3.36
CA LEU A 767 2.58 26.88 3.06
C LEU A 767 1.21 26.61 2.43
N ARG A 768 0.14 27.28 2.90
CA ARG A 768 -1.20 27.19 2.30
C ARG A 768 -1.16 27.58 0.84
N ASN A 769 -0.67 28.78 0.55
CA ASN A 769 -0.64 29.29 -0.81
C ASN A 769 0.22 28.38 -1.70
N LEU A 770 1.36 27.90 -1.19
CA LEU A 770 2.22 26.97 -1.91
C LEU A 770 1.51 25.66 -2.25
N LEU A 771 0.87 25.00 -1.26
CA LEU A 771 0.18 23.75 -1.50
C LEU A 771 -1.06 23.92 -2.39
N THR A 772 -1.82 24.99 -2.22
CA THR A 772 -2.97 25.28 -3.11
C THR A 772 -2.52 25.56 -4.54
N GLU A 773 -1.47 26.37 -4.73
CA GLU A 773 -0.89 26.63 -6.05
C GLU A 773 -0.35 25.34 -6.67
N LYS A 774 0.29 24.48 -5.87
CA LYS A 774 0.84 23.21 -6.37
C LYS A 774 -0.24 22.21 -6.75
N LEU A 775 -1.29 22.04 -5.94
CA LEU A 775 -2.43 21.20 -6.33
C LEU A 775 -3.09 21.69 -7.62
N GLN A 776 -3.32 23.01 -7.76
CA GLN A 776 -3.85 23.58 -9.01
C GLN A 776 -2.91 23.37 -10.20
N SER A 777 -1.60 23.56 -10.00
CA SER A 777 -0.63 23.30 -11.07
C SER A 777 -0.56 21.82 -11.45
N MET A 778 -0.79 20.92 -10.48
CA MET A 778 -0.89 19.48 -10.69
C MET A 778 -2.14 19.15 -11.49
N ASP A 779 -3.32 19.67 -11.13
CA ASP A 779 -4.57 19.52 -11.92
C ASP A 779 -4.38 19.96 -13.38
N GLU A 780 -3.73 21.11 -13.61
CA GLU A 780 -3.48 21.58 -14.98
C GLU A 780 -2.43 20.76 -15.73
N ALA A 781 -1.41 20.28 -15.03
CA ALA A 781 -0.38 19.41 -15.60
C ALA A 781 -0.95 18.01 -15.90
N GLU A 782 -1.88 17.54 -15.07
CA GLU A 782 -2.64 16.31 -15.18
C GLU A 782 -3.32 16.20 -16.55
N GLU A 783 -4.21 17.14 -16.86
CA GLU A 783 -4.97 17.16 -18.12
C GLU A 783 -4.05 17.24 -19.34
N ARG A 784 -2.96 18.01 -19.24
CA ARG A 784 -1.95 18.10 -20.31
C ARG A 784 -1.25 16.77 -20.51
N MET A 785 -0.83 16.13 -19.42
CA MET A 785 -0.09 14.87 -19.46
C MET A 785 -0.98 13.73 -19.96
N GLU A 786 -2.23 13.66 -19.53
CA GLU A 786 -3.24 12.75 -20.09
C GLU A 786 -3.36 12.87 -21.61
N ALA A 787 -3.46 14.10 -22.12
CA ALA A 787 -3.56 14.34 -23.56
C ALA A 787 -2.31 13.85 -24.31
N VAL A 788 -1.11 14.11 -23.76
CA VAL A 788 0.17 13.65 -24.34
C VAL A 788 0.25 12.12 -24.35
N PHE A 789 -0.08 11.47 -23.23
CA PHE A 789 -0.09 10.01 -23.12
C PHE A 789 -1.15 9.37 -24.03
N ALA A 790 -2.34 9.95 -24.12
CA ALA A 790 -3.41 9.48 -25.01
C ALA A 790 -3.01 9.61 -26.49
N GLU A 791 -2.40 10.72 -26.90
CA GLU A 791 -1.86 10.88 -28.26
C GLU A 791 -0.74 9.86 -28.53
N ARG A 792 0.16 9.66 -27.55
CA ARG A 792 1.24 8.67 -27.68
C ARG A 792 0.70 7.26 -27.80
N LEU A 793 -0.27 6.85 -26.97
CA LEU A 793 -0.93 5.55 -27.03
C LEU A 793 -1.57 5.30 -28.42
N GLN A 794 -2.13 6.33 -29.07
CA GLN A 794 -2.65 6.18 -30.43
C GLN A 794 -1.56 5.91 -31.47
N LYS A 795 -0.37 6.49 -31.30
CA LYS A 795 0.80 6.28 -32.18
C LYS A 795 1.63 5.05 -31.79
N MET A 796 1.46 4.55 -30.57
CA MET A 796 2.33 3.52 -30.02
C MET A 796 2.28 2.21 -30.82
N GLN A 797 1.13 1.89 -31.41
CA GLN A 797 1.03 0.74 -32.32
C GLN A 797 1.90 0.92 -33.57
N SER A 798 1.89 2.09 -34.22
CA SER A 798 2.71 2.32 -35.42
C SER A 798 4.20 2.33 -35.10
N ASP A 799 4.56 2.90 -33.95
CA ASP A 799 5.94 2.99 -33.49
C ASP A 799 6.48 1.61 -33.13
N ALA A 800 5.68 0.78 -32.43
CA ALA A 800 5.99 -0.61 -32.15
C ALA A 800 6.11 -1.45 -33.44
N SER A 801 5.21 -1.26 -34.41
CA SER A 801 5.32 -1.93 -35.71
C SER A 801 6.60 -1.54 -36.46
N ALA A 802 7.03 -0.27 -36.41
CA ALA A 802 8.27 0.18 -37.03
C ALA A 802 9.51 -0.43 -36.34
N ALA A 803 9.52 -0.48 -35.00
CA ALA A 803 10.61 -1.07 -34.23
C ALA A 803 10.71 -2.59 -34.39
N SER A 804 9.61 -3.27 -34.77
CA SER A 804 9.55 -4.73 -34.86
C SER A 804 10.55 -5.36 -35.84
N GLY A 805 10.98 -4.61 -36.86
CA GLY A 805 11.93 -5.08 -37.88
C GLY A 805 13.34 -5.35 -37.36
N ASP A 806 13.74 -4.69 -36.27
CA ASP A 806 15.09 -4.76 -35.69
C ASP A 806 15.17 -5.70 -34.47
N ILE A 807 14.07 -6.34 -34.09
CA ILE A 807 14.01 -7.22 -32.90
C ILE A 807 14.65 -8.57 -33.20
N ILE A 808 15.69 -8.90 -32.43
CA ILE A 808 16.37 -10.20 -32.40
C ILE A 808 15.99 -10.90 -31.10
N LEU A 809 15.55 -12.16 -31.17
CA LEU A 809 15.19 -12.98 -30.01
C LEU A 809 16.20 -14.11 -29.80
N GLU A 810 16.54 -14.40 -28.55
CA GLU A 810 17.40 -15.53 -28.21
C GLU A 810 16.55 -16.78 -27.95
N LEU A 811 16.94 -17.93 -28.52
CA LEU A 811 16.24 -19.20 -28.29
C LEU A 811 16.80 -19.99 -27.10
N GLY A 812 17.89 -19.53 -26.46
CA GLY A 812 18.59 -20.23 -25.38
C GLY A 812 17.91 -20.09 -24.01
N GLU A 813 18.61 -19.45 -23.07
CA GLU A 813 18.12 -19.28 -21.70
C GLU A 813 16.82 -18.47 -21.63
N GLU A 814 16.63 -17.48 -22.51
CA GLU A 814 15.43 -16.63 -22.56
C GLU A 814 14.15 -17.45 -22.86
N LEU A 815 14.21 -18.36 -23.85
CA LEU A 815 13.09 -19.25 -24.16
C LEU A 815 12.86 -20.26 -23.02
N LEU A 816 13.92 -20.77 -22.40
CA LEU A 816 13.79 -21.69 -21.27
C LEU A 816 13.11 -21.00 -20.08
N GLU A 817 13.45 -19.75 -19.80
CA GLU A 817 12.81 -18.94 -18.77
C GLU A 817 11.34 -18.67 -19.10
N TYR A 818 11.02 -18.39 -20.36
CA TYR A 818 9.64 -18.26 -20.81
C TYR A 818 8.86 -19.54 -20.55
N LEU A 819 9.35 -20.71 -21.01
CA LEU A 819 8.70 -22.00 -20.77
C LEU A 819 8.57 -22.32 -19.27
N ARG A 820 9.57 -21.90 -18.49
CA ARG A 820 9.55 -22.03 -17.03
C ARG A 820 8.34 -21.33 -16.45
N ASN A 821 8.09 -20.09 -16.87
CA ASN A 821 7.03 -19.25 -16.32
C ASN A 821 5.63 -19.57 -16.89
N THR A 822 5.53 -19.99 -18.15
CA THR A 822 4.22 -20.24 -18.79
C THR A 822 3.70 -21.67 -18.62
N ARG A 823 4.57 -22.68 -18.57
CA ARG A 823 4.18 -24.11 -18.65
C ARG A 823 4.70 -24.97 -17.52
N ILE A 824 6.00 -24.87 -17.21
CA ILE A 824 6.66 -25.76 -16.25
C ILE A 824 6.18 -25.43 -14.83
N ARG A 825 6.12 -24.14 -14.49
CA ARG A 825 5.51 -23.63 -13.25
C ARG A 825 3.98 -23.57 -13.38
N GLY A 826 3.35 -24.73 -13.22
CA GLY A 826 1.93 -24.90 -13.48
C GLY A 826 0.98 -24.07 -12.61
N LEU A 827 1.40 -23.67 -11.40
CA LEU A 827 0.57 -22.86 -10.49
C LEU A 827 0.38 -21.41 -10.99
N GLY A 828 1.26 -20.92 -11.89
CA GLY A 828 1.16 -19.60 -12.52
C GLY A 828 -0.12 -19.39 -13.36
N ARG A 829 -0.88 -20.47 -13.59
CA ARG A 829 -2.14 -20.50 -14.36
C ARG A 829 -3.40 -20.32 -13.52
N LEU A 830 -3.22 -20.14 -12.22
CA LEU A 830 -4.29 -20.08 -11.25
C LEU A 830 -4.48 -18.66 -10.78
N ILE A 831 -5.74 -18.27 -10.60
CA ILE A 831 -6.09 -16.98 -10.01
C ILE A 831 -6.71 -17.24 -8.63
N PRO A 832 -6.09 -16.81 -7.53
CA PRO A 832 -6.65 -16.99 -6.20
C PRO A 832 -7.82 -16.01 -5.99
N ARG A 833 -9.01 -16.57 -5.81
CA ARG A 833 -10.25 -15.83 -5.51
C ARG A 833 -10.59 -16.02 -4.03
N PRO A 834 -10.53 -14.98 -3.18
CA PRO A 834 -10.90 -15.14 -1.78
C PRO A 834 -12.35 -15.58 -1.70
N THR A 835 -12.65 -16.51 -0.79
CA THR A 835 -14.01 -17.00 -0.58
C THR A 835 -14.47 -16.77 0.84
N ARG A 836 -13.65 -17.16 1.84
CA ARG A 836 -14.00 -17.08 3.25
C ARG A 836 -12.80 -16.84 4.16
N ALA A 837 -13.05 -16.18 5.28
CA ALA A 837 -12.16 -16.16 6.43
C ALA A 837 -12.93 -16.50 7.71
N PHE A 838 -12.33 -17.31 8.57
CA PHE A 838 -12.83 -17.61 9.90
C PHE A 838 -11.88 -17.02 10.94
N LEU A 839 -12.44 -16.27 11.89
CA LEU A 839 -11.71 -15.70 13.01
C LEU A 839 -12.32 -16.18 14.32
N ARG A 840 -11.52 -16.22 15.39
CA ARG A 840 -11.95 -16.62 16.72
C ARG A 840 -11.59 -15.59 17.76
N ASN A 841 -12.47 -15.42 18.74
CA ASN A 841 -12.09 -14.72 19.96
C ASN A 841 -11.32 -15.66 20.91
N PRO A 842 -10.03 -15.42 21.22
CA PRO A 842 -9.26 -16.32 22.08
C PRO A 842 -9.78 -16.40 23.52
N LYS A 843 -10.51 -15.38 23.99
CA LYS A 843 -11.14 -15.35 25.33
C LYS A 843 -12.50 -16.05 25.37
N LYS A 844 -13.16 -16.21 24.22
CA LYS A 844 -14.46 -16.87 24.04
C LYS A 844 -14.40 -17.78 22.80
N PRO A 845 -13.86 -19.01 22.89
CA PRO A 845 -13.60 -19.84 21.71
C PRO A 845 -14.82 -20.23 20.86
N GLU A 846 -16.02 -20.21 21.46
CA GLU A 846 -17.31 -20.46 20.77
C GLU A 846 -17.72 -19.29 19.84
N LEU A 847 -17.21 -18.08 20.12
CA LEU A 847 -17.46 -16.89 19.32
C LEU A 847 -16.58 -16.91 18.07
N ILE A 848 -17.23 -17.17 16.93
CA ILE A 848 -16.63 -17.30 15.61
C ILE A 848 -17.14 -16.17 14.72
N TYR A 849 -16.20 -15.52 14.05
CA TYR A 849 -16.47 -14.53 13.01
C TYR A 849 -16.35 -15.20 11.66
N LEU A 850 -17.29 -14.87 10.77
CA LEU A 850 -17.27 -15.30 9.38
C LEU A 850 -17.19 -14.07 8.50
N VAL A 851 -16.16 -14.05 7.66
CA VAL A 851 -16.02 -13.11 6.56
C VAL A 851 -16.26 -13.86 5.26
N THR A 852 -17.15 -13.35 4.41
CA THR A 852 -17.43 -13.93 3.09
C THR A 852 -17.13 -12.94 2.00
N TYR A 853 -16.55 -13.44 0.91
CA TYR A 853 -16.14 -12.66 -0.25
C TYR A 853 -17.02 -13.07 -1.44
N GLU A 854 -17.74 -12.10 -2.01
CA GLU A 854 -18.60 -12.31 -3.17
C GLU A 854 -18.16 -11.38 -4.31
N GLN A 855 -17.81 -11.96 -5.45
CA GLN A 855 -17.37 -11.22 -6.64
C GLN A 855 -18.55 -11.03 -7.60
N THR A 856 -18.83 -9.78 -7.98
CA THR A 856 -19.85 -9.44 -8.98
C THR A 856 -19.25 -8.48 -10.01
N GLY A 857 -18.83 -8.99 -11.17
CA GLY A 857 -18.12 -8.19 -12.17
C GLY A 857 -16.76 -7.72 -11.64
N ASN A 858 -16.56 -6.39 -11.59
CA ASN A 858 -15.35 -5.74 -11.07
C ASN A 858 -15.48 -5.28 -9.61
N GLU A 859 -16.56 -5.70 -8.93
CA GLU A 859 -16.80 -5.40 -7.52
C GLU A 859 -16.57 -6.65 -6.66
N LEU A 860 -15.88 -6.45 -5.54
CA LEU A 860 -15.71 -7.43 -4.48
C LEU A 860 -16.49 -6.97 -3.25
N SER A 861 -17.53 -7.71 -2.88
CA SER A 861 -18.28 -7.48 -1.66
C SER A 861 -17.76 -8.37 -0.52
N VAL A 862 -17.38 -7.75 0.58
CA VAL A 862 -16.85 -8.37 1.78
C VAL A 862 -17.89 -8.21 2.89
N THR A 863 -18.53 -9.31 3.26
CA THR A 863 -19.51 -9.32 4.36
C THR A 863 -18.84 -9.88 5.61
N ILE A 864 -18.91 -9.13 6.70
CA ILE A 864 -18.33 -9.48 8.00
C ILE A 864 -19.45 -9.65 9.02
N GLY A 865 -19.37 -10.68 9.86
CA GLY A 865 -20.25 -10.84 11.01
C GLY A 865 -19.78 -11.89 12.00
N ASP A 866 -20.47 -11.96 13.15
CA ASP A 866 -20.25 -12.94 14.21
C ASP A 866 -21.51 -13.73 14.63
N ASN A 867 -21.33 -14.79 15.40
CA ASN A 867 -22.41 -15.64 15.92
C ASN A 867 -22.87 -15.27 17.35
N TYR A 868 -22.42 -14.15 17.93
CA TYR A 868 -22.62 -13.79 19.34
C TYR A 868 -24.10 -13.72 19.75
N LEU A 869 -24.90 -12.97 19.00
CA LEU A 869 -26.32 -12.75 19.33
C LEU A 869 -27.16 -14.03 19.20
N ARG A 870 -26.69 -14.99 18.40
CA ARG A 870 -27.40 -16.24 18.14
C ARG A 870 -27.15 -17.29 19.21
N GLU A 871 -26.01 -17.24 19.89
CA GLU A 871 -25.73 -18.08 21.06
C GLU A 871 -26.46 -17.60 22.32
N GLY A 872 -26.84 -16.31 22.39
CA GLY A 872 -27.68 -15.75 23.48
C GLY A 872 -29.14 -16.20 23.46
N GLY A 873 -29.59 -16.85 22.39
CA GLY A 873 -30.95 -17.33 22.17
C GLY A 873 -31.08 -18.85 22.18
N GLY A 874 -30.81 -19.49 23.32
CA GLY A 874 -31.27 -20.84 23.67
C GLY A 874 -31.05 -21.97 22.64
N ARG A 875 -29.98 -22.74 22.84
CA ARG A 875 -30.06 -24.20 22.76
C ARG A 875 -29.84 -24.82 24.13
#